data_AF-A0A2N1V2T0-F1
#
_entry.id   AF-A0A2N1V2T0-F1
#
_cell.length_a   1.000
_cell.length_b   1.000
_cell.length_c   1.000
_cell.angle_alpha   90.00
_cell.angle_beta   90.00
_cell.angle_gamma   90.00
#
_symmetry.space_group_name_H-M   'P 1'
#
loop_
_entity.id
_entity.type
_entity.pdbx_description
1 polymer ?
#
loop_
_entity_poly.entity_id
_entity_poly.type
_entity_poly.pdbx_seq_one_letter_code
_entity_poly.pdbx_strand_id
1 'polypeptide(L)'
;MQKIKLYSSALILTMIFALSGCPEENDSLVNPPSQAETVNIRFINLAGDNQSRSLRMTEYETPEVAYGQSTETFHPPDDSAKTTVLKGGRDEYSPEKQLKFFRTLTYTFFALPTAPGDSLHPLPVDTLIGINSSLTIPLVTNDAYVRLVNTFSDTNSTFSLVLGCAGGATLAPNVEYRGYSSAEAVLSGENTFSVVYNNKGTNESLGLFRIDMVPRGEYSFVIVKDQSGNPAVYALDEKSPSANAFGPALEVQAKTTNIRTINFSSKTFDVNLDADLIVSSPTKDYISKYNEYTACSGTTISSITAVSGSDTLSNLFTSLEVLRDYSLYLFDEGDKVRQILAPPFKVFGEADGKSIIRVINGNPDYEGITVAFGARKVESAEELKYGETIARNIKFGKVSGIGIFESGLSPITVFAATQPAKYITGVNYDLKKDKSYTILLYKKDDGSPGFTIIEDRDEDKQVTEIEAGVFVQVVNGVAGPGSVRIGIEPLISESANELYYGLNLATVIPIGSTDITVNGKKKTIDIEKGKRLLVVTSGTTGDEKILTYQTDPIDKYDNMYKIRFLDASTEIGRITVSRFNLVDCPACPILANNIAYDELSFLQEVRSEAKISLFVYNPEDFAGLYHRVDDLKLNFNKAYTVIFTGNSSLGNNTDSDNTNNGYSVVIIQEF
;
A
#
# COMPACT_ATOMS: atom_id res chain seq x y z
N MET A 1 -72.37 51.84 37.67
CA MET A 1 -71.40 50.90 38.27
C MET A 1 -71.65 49.43 37.89
N GLN A 2 -72.23 49.14 36.71
CA GLN A 2 -72.62 47.77 36.29
C GLN A 2 -71.96 47.33 34.96
N LYS A 3 -71.24 48.21 34.27
CA LYS A 3 -70.51 47.90 33.02
C LYS A 3 -69.04 47.50 33.22
N ILE A 4 -68.46 47.72 34.40
CA ILE A 4 -67.05 47.35 34.68
C ILE A 4 -66.91 45.87 35.08
N LYS A 5 -67.95 45.25 35.67
CA LYS A 5 -67.90 43.84 36.09
C LYS A 5 -67.93 42.84 34.92
N LEU A 6 -68.50 43.18 33.76
CA LEU A 6 -68.58 42.24 32.63
C LEU A 6 -67.24 42.06 31.91
N TYR A 7 -66.43 43.13 31.80
CA TYR A 7 -65.12 43.05 31.13
C TYR A 7 -64.07 42.37 32.00
N SER A 8 -64.12 42.52 33.32
CA SER A 8 -63.21 41.80 34.22
C SER A 8 -63.47 40.29 34.23
N SER A 9 -64.73 39.86 34.17
CA SER A 9 -65.07 38.43 34.11
C SER A 9 -64.69 37.79 32.78
N ALA A 10 -64.86 38.50 31.65
CA ALA A 10 -64.44 38.02 30.35
C ALA A 10 -62.91 37.88 30.27
N LEU A 11 -62.16 38.88 30.76
CA LEU A 11 -60.69 38.89 30.74
C LEU A 11 -60.08 37.81 31.65
N ILE A 12 -60.69 37.56 32.81
CA ILE A 12 -60.27 36.48 33.71
C ILE A 12 -60.55 35.10 33.08
N LEU A 13 -61.67 34.95 32.36
CA LEU A 13 -61.98 33.69 31.67
C LEU A 13 -61.02 33.43 30.48
N THR A 14 -60.62 34.45 29.73
CA THR A 14 -59.61 34.30 28.66
C THR A 14 -58.20 34.06 29.21
N MET A 15 -57.83 34.66 30.34
CA MET A 15 -56.55 34.36 30.99
C MET A 15 -56.49 32.93 31.55
N ILE A 16 -57.60 32.38 32.07
CA ILE A 16 -57.64 30.99 32.55
C ILE A 16 -57.53 30.01 31.38
N PHE A 17 -58.14 30.29 30.22
CA PHE A 17 -57.95 29.48 29.01
C PHE A 17 -56.54 29.58 28.39
N ALA A 18 -55.87 30.73 28.54
CA ALA A 18 -54.49 30.91 28.08
C ALA A 18 -53.44 30.26 29.01
N LEU A 19 -53.80 29.96 30.28
CA LEU A 19 -52.92 29.33 31.26
C LEU A 19 -53.19 27.82 31.46
N SER A 20 -54.27 27.27 30.90
CA SER A 20 -54.56 25.83 30.87
C SER A 20 -54.03 25.12 29.62
N GLY A 21 -53.43 25.85 28.68
CA GLY A 21 -52.63 25.26 27.61
C GLY A 21 -51.27 24.88 28.16
N CYS A 22 -51.13 23.66 28.70
CA CYS A 22 -49.81 23.02 28.67
C CYS A 22 -49.34 23.07 27.21
N PRO A 23 -48.11 23.51 26.91
CA PRO A 23 -47.61 23.33 25.56
C PRO A 23 -47.65 21.81 25.29
N GLU A 24 -48.55 21.38 24.41
CA GLU A 24 -48.40 20.08 23.77
C GLU A 24 -47.06 20.17 23.02
N GLU A 25 -46.12 19.37 23.50
CA GLU A 25 -44.84 19.17 22.86
C GLU A 25 -45.12 18.74 21.41
N ASN A 26 -44.52 19.43 20.46
CA ASN A 26 -44.74 19.16 19.04
C ASN A 26 -44.43 17.68 18.75
N ASP A 27 -45.41 16.88 18.33
CA ASP A 27 -45.21 15.47 17.94
C ASP A 27 -44.17 15.29 16.80
N SER A 28 -43.76 16.38 16.15
CA SER A 28 -42.70 16.41 15.13
C SER A 28 -41.30 16.74 15.69
N LEU A 29 -41.16 17.06 16.99
CA LEU A 29 -39.88 16.96 17.69
C LEU A 29 -39.64 15.49 17.99
N VAL A 30 -39.11 14.78 16.99
CA VAL A 30 -38.56 13.45 17.21
C VAL A 30 -37.49 13.60 18.28
N ASN A 31 -37.81 13.20 19.53
CA ASN A 31 -36.80 13.05 20.56
C ASN A 31 -35.69 12.21 19.92
N PRO A 32 -34.45 12.73 19.85
CA PRO A 32 -33.37 11.91 19.29
C PRO A 32 -33.38 10.60 20.08
N PRO A 33 -33.29 9.43 19.42
CA PRO A 33 -33.37 8.14 20.09
C PRO A 33 -32.43 8.15 21.30
N SER A 34 -32.89 7.59 22.42
CA SER A 34 -32.10 7.55 23.66
C SER A 34 -30.70 7.03 23.35
N GLN A 35 -29.66 7.59 23.97
CA GLN A 35 -28.30 7.14 23.71
C GLN A 35 -28.16 5.64 23.98
N ALA A 36 -28.92 5.15 24.96
CA ALA A 36 -29.04 3.74 25.32
C ALA A 36 -29.37 2.81 24.14
N GLU A 37 -30.20 3.23 23.18
CA GLU A 37 -30.60 2.39 22.03
C GLU A 37 -29.45 2.07 21.06
N THR A 38 -28.33 2.79 21.16
CA THR A 38 -27.15 2.61 20.30
C THR A 38 -25.93 2.09 21.06
N VAL A 39 -26.09 1.77 22.35
CA VAL A 39 -25.05 1.25 23.22
C VAL A 39 -25.25 -0.25 23.39
N ASN A 40 -24.19 -1.03 23.23
CA ASN A 40 -24.23 -2.46 23.51
C ASN A 40 -23.49 -2.76 24.81
N ILE A 41 -24.04 -3.63 25.65
CA ILE A 41 -23.43 -4.04 26.91
C ILE A 41 -23.32 -5.55 26.97
N ARG A 42 -22.15 -6.03 27.40
CA ARG A 42 -21.86 -7.43 27.68
C ARG A 42 -21.39 -7.60 29.11
N PHE A 43 -21.83 -8.66 29.76
CA PHE A 43 -21.32 -9.07 31.06
C PHE A 43 -20.56 -10.40 30.96
N ILE A 44 -19.39 -10.47 31.59
CA ILE A 44 -18.54 -11.65 31.67
C ILE A 44 -18.30 -11.96 33.15
N ASN A 45 -18.66 -13.18 33.57
CA ASN A 45 -18.51 -13.62 34.94
C ASN A 45 -17.17 -14.34 35.14
N LEU A 46 -16.28 -13.74 35.93
CA LEU A 46 -14.99 -14.32 36.33
C LEU A 46 -14.82 -14.26 37.86
N ALA A 47 -15.93 -14.38 38.60
CA ALA A 47 -15.93 -14.41 40.07
C ALA A 47 -15.03 -15.53 40.63
N GLY A 48 -14.32 -15.24 41.73
CA GLY A 48 -13.30 -16.13 42.28
C GLY A 48 -13.82 -17.44 42.91
N ASP A 49 -15.13 -17.59 43.09
CA ASP A 49 -15.77 -18.82 43.58
C ASP A 49 -16.33 -19.72 42.47
N ASN A 50 -16.14 -19.33 41.20
CA ASN A 50 -16.61 -20.04 40.01
C ASN A 50 -18.13 -20.28 39.96
N GLN A 51 -18.93 -19.55 40.74
CA GLN A 51 -20.39 -19.67 40.74
C GLN A 51 -21.03 -18.65 39.79
N SER A 52 -22.25 -18.93 39.32
CA SER A 52 -22.97 -18.05 38.40
C SER A 52 -23.27 -16.67 39.01
N ARG A 53 -23.35 -15.65 38.16
CA ARG A 53 -23.68 -14.25 38.52
C ARG A 53 -24.57 -13.61 37.47
N SER A 54 -25.42 -12.67 37.88
CA SER A 54 -26.14 -11.78 36.95
C SER A 54 -25.65 -10.33 37.13
N LEU A 55 -25.85 -9.52 36.09
CA LEU A 55 -25.61 -8.08 36.13
C LEU A 55 -26.96 -7.36 36.11
N ARG A 56 -27.18 -6.49 37.11
CA ARG A 56 -28.35 -5.62 37.18
C ARG A 56 -27.95 -4.18 36.85
N MET A 57 -28.71 -3.56 35.96
CA MET A 57 -28.63 -2.15 35.63
C MET A 57 -30.01 -1.55 35.85
N THR A 58 -30.15 -0.70 36.86
CA THR A 58 -31.45 -0.10 37.23
C THR A 58 -32.53 -1.19 37.42
N GLU A 59 -33.50 -1.32 36.50
CA GLU A 59 -34.59 -2.32 36.55
C GLU A 59 -34.34 -3.57 35.69
N TYR A 60 -33.29 -3.56 34.86
CA TYR A 60 -32.94 -4.70 33.99
C TYR A 60 -31.92 -5.61 34.67
N GLU A 61 -32.15 -6.92 34.64
CA GLU A 61 -31.23 -7.94 35.14
C GLU A 61 -30.95 -8.96 34.02
N THR A 62 -29.67 -9.28 33.81
CA THR A 62 -29.29 -10.34 32.86
C THR A 62 -29.63 -11.72 33.42
N PRO A 63 -29.78 -12.75 32.57
CA PRO A 63 -29.75 -14.13 33.05
C PRO A 63 -28.48 -14.44 33.87
N GLU A 64 -28.54 -15.47 34.72
CA GLU A 64 -27.35 -15.97 35.42
C GLU A 64 -26.31 -16.49 34.42
N VAL A 65 -25.10 -15.93 34.48
CA VAL A 65 -23.96 -16.26 33.64
C VAL A 65 -23.00 -17.15 34.43
N ALA A 66 -22.72 -18.35 33.91
CA ALA A 66 -21.74 -19.25 34.53
C ALA A 66 -20.31 -18.67 34.46
N TYR A 67 -19.41 -19.19 35.29
CA TYR A 67 -18.01 -18.78 35.26
C TYR A 67 -17.39 -19.00 33.86
N GLY A 68 -16.63 -18.01 33.38
CA GLY A 68 -15.96 -18.07 32.08
C GLY A 68 -16.91 -17.91 30.88
N GLN A 69 -18.16 -17.52 31.10
CA GLN A 69 -19.14 -17.26 30.05
C GLN A 69 -19.52 -15.78 29.97
N SER A 70 -20.20 -15.41 28.89
CA SER A 70 -20.69 -14.06 28.66
C SER A 70 -22.16 -14.03 28.28
N THR A 71 -22.81 -12.89 28.50
CA THR A 71 -24.14 -12.62 27.95
C THR A 71 -24.08 -12.34 26.46
N GLU A 72 -25.22 -12.45 25.76
CA GLU A 72 -25.42 -11.66 24.54
C GLU A 72 -25.33 -10.17 24.87
N THR A 73 -25.05 -9.34 23.86
CA THR A 73 -25.10 -7.90 24.07
C THR A 73 -26.53 -7.43 24.27
N PHE A 74 -26.76 -6.57 25.25
CA PHE A 74 -28.05 -5.93 25.50
C PHE A 74 -27.90 -4.41 25.57
N HIS A 75 -28.99 -3.69 25.31
CA HIS A 75 -29.01 -2.23 25.48
C HIS A 75 -29.22 -1.87 26.95
N PRO A 76 -28.51 -0.86 27.49
CA PRO A 76 -28.79 -0.37 28.82
C PRO A 76 -30.22 0.18 28.90
N PRO A 77 -30.83 0.22 30.10
CA PRO A 77 -32.15 0.82 30.28
C PRO A 77 -32.14 2.35 30.17
N ASP A 78 -30.99 2.99 30.42
CA ASP A 78 -30.81 4.44 30.51
C ASP A 78 -29.46 4.88 29.92
N ASP A 79 -29.31 6.17 29.59
CA ASP A 79 -28.03 6.77 29.15
C ASP A 79 -26.92 6.71 30.22
N SER A 80 -27.29 6.44 31.47
CA SER A 80 -26.37 6.14 32.57
C SER A 80 -27.02 5.18 33.56
N ALA A 81 -26.29 4.17 34.01
CA ALA A 81 -26.82 3.19 34.96
C ALA A 81 -25.82 2.87 36.09
N LYS A 82 -26.36 2.46 37.23
CA LYS A 82 -25.58 1.81 38.30
C LYS A 82 -25.54 0.31 38.02
N THR A 83 -24.34 -0.26 37.91
CA THR A 83 -24.14 -1.65 37.51
C THR A 83 -23.88 -2.54 38.74
N THR A 84 -24.85 -3.32 39.18
CA THR A 84 -24.74 -4.18 40.38
C THR A 84 -24.59 -5.64 39.98
N VAL A 85 -23.59 -6.35 40.53
CA VAL A 85 -23.43 -7.79 40.35
C VAL A 85 -24.23 -8.53 41.43
N LEU A 86 -24.99 -9.54 41.01
CA LEU A 86 -25.85 -10.33 41.87
C LEU A 86 -25.43 -11.80 41.88
N LYS A 87 -25.66 -12.45 43.02
CA LYS A 87 -25.50 -13.90 43.21
C LYS A 87 -26.81 -14.49 43.73
N GLY A 88 -27.49 -15.34 42.93
CA GLY A 88 -28.79 -15.88 43.28
C GLY A 88 -29.82 -14.80 43.63
N GLY A 89 -29.81 -13.69 42.87
CA GLY A 89 -30.70 -12.53 43.05
C GLY A 89 -30.36 -11.59 44.21
N ARG A 90 -29.25 -11.80 44.93
CA ARG A 90 -28.79 -10.91 46.01
C ARG A 90 -27.60 -10.07 45.58
N ASP A 91 -27.62 -8.79 45.95
CA ASP A 91 -26.52 -7.85 45.75
C ASP A 91 -25.22 -8.38 46.38
N GLU A 92 -24.21 -8.60 45.55
CA GLU A 92 -22.87 -9.01 45.99
C GLU A 92 -21.87 -7.87 45.84
N TYR A 93 -21.92 -7.15 44.72
CA TYR A 93 -21.05 -6.00 44.48
C TYR A 93 -21.79 -4.87 43.76
N SER A 94 -21.59 -3.63 44.22
CA SER A 94 -22.12 -2.45 43.55
C SER A 94 -21.08 -1.33 43.58
N PRO A 95 -20.64 -0.80 42.41
CA PRO A 95 -19.77 0.36 42.36
C PRO A 95 -20.52 1.59 42.89
N GLU A 96 -19.78 2.53 43.47
CA GLU A 96 -20.38 3.74 44.06
C GLU A 96 -20.95 4.70 43.01
N LYS A 97 -20.32 4.76 41.84
CA LYS A 97 -20.66 5.72 40.77
C LYS A 97 -21.51 5.06 39.69
N GLN A 98 -22.44 5.84 39.14
CA GLN A 98 -23.11 5.49 37.89
C GLN A 98 -22.16 5.66 36.72
N LEU A 99 -22.24 4.77 35.75
CA LEU A 99 -21.50 4.87 34.50
C LEU A 99 -22.34 5.60 33.46
N LYS A 100 -21.74 6.56 32.76
CA LYS A 100 -22.35 7.20 31.59
C LYS A 100 -21.94 6.46 30.33
N PHE A 101 -22.92 6.16 29.46
CA PHE A 101 -22.68 5.48 28.21
C PHE A 101 -22.48 6.47 27.05
N PHE A 102 -21.65 6.09 26.08
CA PHE A 102 -21.48 6.82 24.83
C PHE A 102 -22.07 6.02 23.67
N ARG A 103 -22.80 6.70 22.78
CA ARG A 103 -23.46 6.09 21.62
C ARG A 103 -22.48 5.27 20.77
N THR A 104 -23.00 4.22 20.13
CA THR A 104 -22.29 3.37 19.16
C THR A 104 -21.11 2.57 19.72
N LEU A 105 -20.97 2.50 21.06
CA LEU A 105 -19.95 1.70 21.71
C LEU A 105 -20.52 0.40 22.28
N THR A 106 -19.69 -0.65 22.23
CA THR A 106 -19.89 -1.84 23.03
C THR A 106 -19.07 -1.71 24.32
N TYR A 107 -19.71 -1.88 25.46
CA TYR A 107 -19.09 -2.00 26.78
C TYR A 107 -19.07 -3.46 27.21
N THR A 108 -17.92 -3.96 27.65
CA THR A 108 -17.81 -5.30 28.24
C THR A 108 -17.35 -5.18 29.68
N PHE A 109 -18.14 -5.74 30.60
CA PHE A 109 -17.86 -5.74 32.03
C PHE A 109 -17.39 -7.11 32.51
N PHE A 110 -16.28 -7.14 33.24
CA PHE A 110 -15.72 -8.33 33.87
C PHE A 110 -15.93 -8.25 35.39
N ALA A 111 -16.64 -9.21 35.98
CA ALA A 111 -16.70 -9.36 37.44
C ALA A 111 -15.47 -10.12 37.95
N LEU A 112 -14.68 -9.50 38.83
CA LEU A 112 -13.39 -10.01 39.27
C LEU A 112 -13.27 -10.10 40.80
N PRO A 113 -12.56 -11.10 41.35
CA PRO A 113 -12.35 -11.27 42.78
C PRO A 113 -11.33 -10.27 43.35
N THR A 114 -11.24 -10.18 44.67
CA THR A 114 -10.19 -9.42 45.39
C THR A 114 -8.79 -9.81 44.92
N ALA A 115 -7.87 -8.84 44.87
CA ALA A 115 -6.47 -9.09 44.53
C ALA A 115 -5.80 -10.05 45.55
N PRO A 116 -5.04 -11.06 45.10
CA PRO A 116 -4.33 -11.94 46.03
C PRO A 116 -3.30 -11.16 46.84
N GLY A 117 -3.28 -11.42 48.15
CA GLY A 117 -2.43 -10.71 49.12
C GLY A 117 -3.21 -9.74 50.01
N ASP A 118 -4.43 -9.35 49.64
CA ASP A 118 -5.36 -8.64 50.53
C ASP A 118 -6.11 -9.66 51.41
N SER A 119 -5.45 -10.08 52.48
CA SER A 119 -5.91 -11.16 53.36
C SER A 119 -7.04 -10.77 54.32
N LEU A 120 -7.40 -9.48 54.37
CA LEU A 120 -8.38 -8.99 55.32
C LEU A 120 -9.82 -9.26 54.86
N HIS A 121 -10.10 -9.23 53.55
CA HIS A 121 -11.45 -9.42 53.00
C HIS A 121 -11.47 -10.04 51.58
N PRO A 122 -11.19 -11.35 51.41
CA PRO A 122 -11.30 -11.99 50.10
C PRO A 122 -12.78 -12.13 49.68
N LEU A 123 -13.20 -11.34 48.70
CA LEU A 123 -14.54 -11.39 48.12
C LEU A 123 -14.51 -12.12 46.76
N PRO A 124 -15.49 -13.00 46.47
CA PRO A 124 -15.62 -13.62 45.16
C PRO A 124 -15.79 -12.61 44.02
N VAL A 125 -16.44 -11.48 44.30
CA VAL A 125 -16.49 -10.31 43.43
C VAL A 125 -16.21 -9.07 44.27
N ASP A 126 -15.18 -8.33 43.88
CA ASP A 126 -14.71 -7.11 44.54
C ASP A 126 -14.60 -5.94 43.57
N THR A 127 -14.57 -6.21 42.27
CA THR A 127 -14.37 -5.18 41.25
C THR A 127 -15.10 -5.55 39.97
N LEU A 128 -15.65 -4.53 39.31
CA LEU A 128 -16.16 -4.62 37.95
C LEU A 128 -15.27 -3.78 37.03
N ILE A 129 -14.61 -4.39 36.06
CA ILE A 129 -13.80 -3.68 35.08
C ILE A 129 -14.57 -3.57 33.78
N GLY A 130 -14.72 -2.35 33.26
CA GLY A 130 -15.31 -2.11 31.96
C GLY A 130 -14.24 -1.79 30.92
N ILE A 131 -14.30 -2.46 29.77
CA ILE A 131 -13.63 -2.03 28.54
C ILE A 131 -14.67 -1.58 27.52
N ASN A 132 -14.28 -0.73 26.58
CA ASN A 132 -15.15 -0.27 25.51
C ASN A 132 -14.46 -0.33 24.14
N SER A 133 -15.28 -0.50 23.11
CA SER A 133 -14.85 -0.33 21.72
C SER A 133 -14.51 1.12 21.41
N SER A 134 -13.86 1.35 20.28
CA SER A 134 -13.33 2.67 19.88
C SER A 134 -14.37 3.48 19.10
N LEU A 135 -14.50 4.78 19.42
CA LEU A 135 -15.41 5.71 18.72
C LEU A 135 -14.90 6.10 17.32
N THR A 136 -13.58 6.08 17.10
CA THR A 136 -12.92 6.63 15.91
C THR A 136 -11.95 5.61 15.32
N ILE A 137 -12.45 4.75 14.44
CA ILE A 137 -11.61 3.96 13.54
C ILE A 137 -11.59 4.67 12.18
N PRO A 138 -10.42 4.99 11.61
CA PRO A 138 -10.35 5.62 10.30
C PRO A 138 -11.14 4.83 9.25
N LEU A 139 -11.98 5.52 8.47
CA LEU A 139 -12.86 4.87 7.47
C LEU A 139 -12.08 4.21 6.32
N VAL A 140 -10.82 4.56 6.14
CA VAL A 140 -9.94 4.15 5.03
C VAL A 140 -8.86 3.14 5.44
N THR A 141 -8.85 2.64 6.69
CA THR A 141 -7.88 1.62 7.11
C THR A 141 -8.48 0.22 7.07
N ASN A 142 -7.69 -0.75 6.60
CA ASN A 142 -8.02 -2.19 6.60
C ASN A 142 -7.51 -2.88 7.87
N ASP A 143 -7.26 -2.11 8.91
CA ASP A 143 -6.74 -2.61 10.18
C ASP A 143 -7.90 -3.17 11.01
N ALA A 144 -7.61 -4.26 11.72
CA ALA A 144 -8.36 -4.67 12.89
C ALA A 144 -7.57 -4.26 14.14
N TYR A 145 -8.21 -4.25 15.30
CA TYR A 145 -7.57 -3.83 16.54
C TYR A 145 -7.61 -4.96 17.55
N VAL A 146 -6.49 -5.14 18.25
CA VAL A 146 -6.35 -6.15 19.29
C VAL A 146 -5.81 -5.55 20.57
N ARG A 147 -6.30 -6.00 21.72
CA ARG A 147 -5.77 -5.66 23.03
C ARG A 147 -5.65 -6.88 23.92
N LEU A 148 -4.94 -6.72 25.03
CA LEU A 148 -4.80 -7.73 26.08
C LEU A 148 -5.50 -7.25 27.34
N VAL A 149 -6.27 -8.14 27.98
CA VAL A 149 -6.95 -7.92 29.26
C VAL A 149 -6.48 -8.99 30.24
N ASN A 150 -5.92 -8.58 31.38
CA ASN A 150 -5.47 -9.52 32.39
C ASN A 150 -6.48 -9.60 33.54
N THR A 151 -7.21 -10.71 33.59
CA THR A 151 -8.17 -11.03 34.67
C THR A 151 -7.66 -12.15 35.57
N PHE A 152 -6.41 -12.59 35.40
CA PHE A 152 -5.80 -13.63 36.22
C PHE A 152 -5.41 -13.05 37.57
N SER A 153 -6.09 -13.51 38.63
CA SER A 153 -5.89 -13.03 39.99
C SER A 153 -4.53 -13.46 40.55
N ASP A 154 -3.46 -12.75 40.18
CA ASP A 154 -2.10 -12.80 40.75
C ASP A 154 -1.37 -11.47 40.47
N THR A 155 -0.93 -10.81 41.53
CA THR A 155 -0.24 -9.51 41.48
C THR A 155 1.25 -9.62 41.16
N ASN A 156 1.83 -10.82 41.17
CA ASN A 156 3.23 -11.06 40.77
C ASN A 156 3.36 -11.49 39.30
N SER A 157 2.22 -11.61 38.61
CA SER A 157 2.09 -12.15 37.28
C SER A 157 1.71 -11.04 36.30
N THR A 158 2.47 -10.93 35.20
CA THR A 158 2.13 -10.03 34.09
C THR A 158 2.10 -10.78 32.78
N PHE A 159 1.31 -10.30 31.82
CA PHE A 159 1.18 -10.95 30.52
C PHE A 159 1.46 -9.96 29.39
N SER A 160 2.09 -10.43 28.33
CA SER A 160 2.34 -9.66 27.12
C SER A 160 1.68 -10.31 25.91
N LEU A 161 1.15 -9.50 25.00
CA LEU A 161 0.64 -9.94 23.71
C LEU A 161 1.67 -9.63 22.63
N VAL A 162 2.04 -10.64 21.86
CA VAL A 162 3.06 -10.57 20.81
C VAL A 162 2.45 -11.03 19.50
N LEU A 163 2.66 -10.28 18.41
CA LEU A 163 2.24 -10.69 17.08
C LEU A 163 3.15 -11.82 16.57
N GLY A 164 2.56 -12.93 16.12
CA GLY A 164 3.27 -14.13 15.68
C GLY A 164 3.85 -14.94 16.86
N CYS A 165 5.10 -15.39 16.73
CA CYS A 165 5.80 -16.11 17.78
C CYS A 165 6.12 -15.22 19.00
N ALA A 166 6.39 -15.85 20.15
CA ALA A 166 6.73 -15.16 21.40
C ALA A 166 7.95 -14.22 21.33
N GLY A 167 8.89 -14.45 20.39
CA GLY A 167 10.02 -13.55 20.11
C GLY A 167 9.75 -12.45 19.09
N GLY A 168 8.50 -12.27 18.67
CA GLY A 168 8.07 -11.28 17.68
C GLY A 168 7.87 -9.86 18.22
N ALA A 169 7.08 -9.07 17.51
CA ALA A 169 6.77 -7.69 17.90
C ALA A 169 5.73 -7.66 19.03
N THR A 170 6.10 -7.12 20.18
CA THR A 170 5.19 -6.95 21.31
C THR A 170 4.18 -5.84 21.03
N LEU A 171 2.89 -6.17 21.08
CA LEU A 171 1.78 -5.24 20.94
C LEU A 171 1.37 -4.66 22.30
N ALA A 172 1.29 -5.51 23.32
CA ALA A 172 0.93 -5.10 24.67
C ALA A 172 1.93 -5.69 25.68
N PRO A 173 2.80 -4.89 26.31
CA PRO A 173 3.77 -5.39 27.28
C PRO A 173 3.21 -5.40 28.71
N ASN A 174 3.52 -6.46 29.46
CA ASN A 174 3.43 -6.55 30.93
C ASN A 174 2.10 -6.05 31.54
N VAL A 175 0.97 -6.52 31.02
CA VAL A 175 -0.35 -6.19 31.56
C VAL A 175 -0.56 -6.90 32.91
N GLU A 176 -0.65 -6.11 33.98
CA GLU A 176 -0.87 -6.54 35.37
C GLU A 176 -2.33 -6.93 35.64
N TYR A 177 -2.60 -7.65 36.74
CA TYR A 177 -3.95 -8.04 37.14
C TYR A 177 -4.87 -6.82 37.22
N ARG A 178 -6.09 -6.95 36.69
CA ARG A 178 -7.08 -5.86 36.55
C ARG A 178 -6.68 -4.78 35.53
N GLY A 179 -5.62 -5.00 34.76
CA GLY A 179 -5.17 -4.14 33.67
C GLY A 179 -5.69 -4.58 32.30
N TYR A 180 -5.71 -3.63 31.37
CA TYR A 180 -5.85 -3.89 29.95
C TYR A 180 -4.99 -2.91 29.14
N SER A 181 -4.55 -3.33 27.95
CA SER A 181 -3.72 -2.50 27.07
C SER A 181 -4.55 -1.54 26.19
N SER A 182 -3.86 -0.61 25.53
CA SER A 182 -4.39 0.04 24.32
C SER A 182 -4.73 -1.01 23.27
N ALA A 183 -5.67 -0.65 22.39
CA ALA A 183 -5.96 -1.43 21.20
C ALA A 183 -4.93 -1.08 20.12
N GLU A 184 -4.16 -2.07 19.69
CA GLU A 184 -3.12 -1.92 18.67
C GLU A 184 -3.64 -2.33 17.30
N ALA A 185 -3.29 -1.55 16.28
CA ALA A 185 -3.68 -1.82 14.90
C ALA A 185 -2.86 -2.99 14.33
N VAL A 186 -3.56 -3.97 13.77
CA VAL A 186 -3.00 -5.12 13.06
C VAL A 186 -3.76 -5.31 11.76
N LEU A 187 -3.09 -5.86 10.75
CA LEU A 187 -3.72 -6.13 9.47
C LEU A 187 -4.88 -7.12 9.64
N SER A 188 -6.04 -6.84 9.04
CA SER A 188 -7.17 -7.79 9.04
C SER A 188 -6.85 -9.09 8.28
N GLY A 189 -7.66 -10.12 8.53
CA GLY A 189 -7.49 -11.50 8.07
C GLY A 189 -7.02 -12.45 9.17
N GLU A 190 -6.54 -13.62 8.76
CA GLU A 190 -6.03 -14.63 9.67
C GLU A 190 -4.68 -14.20 10.28
N ASN A 191 -4.66 -14.00 11.59
CA ASN A 191 -3.47 -13.63 12.35
C ASN A 191 -3.23 -14.59 13.51
N THR A 192 -1.96 -14.72 13.89
CA THR A 192 -1.54 -15.50 15.05
C THR A 192 -0.87 -14.62 16.08
N PHE A 193 -1.11 -14.89 17.36
CA PHE A 193 -0.61 -14.13 18.49
C PHE A 193 -0.08 -15.05 19.57
N SER A 194 1.07 -14.73 20.12
CA SER A 194 1.61 -15.39 21.31
C SER A 194 1.25 -14.58 22.55
N VAL A 195 0.89 -15.29 23.62
CA VAL A 195 0.78 -14.69 24.96
C VAL A 195 1.99 -15.13 25.77
N VAL A 196 2.75 -14.16 26.26
CA VAL A 196 3.94 -14.39 27.09
C VAL A 196 3.59 -14.07 28.53
N TYR A 197 3.74 -15.05 29.41
CA TYR A 197 3.56 -14.94 30.84
C TYR A 197 4.89 -14.65 31.52
N ASN A 198 4.92 -13.59 32.33
CA ASN A 198 6.05 -13.26 33.19
C ASN A 198 5.66 -13.45 34.65
N ASN A 199 6.42 -14.28 35.36
CA ASN A 199 6.33 -14.43 36.80
C ASN A 199 7.71 -14.27 37.42
N LYS A 200 7.89 -13.22 38.25
CA LYS A 200 9.14 -12.95 38.98
C LYS A 200 10.39 -12.97 38.08
N GLY A 201 10.28 -12.46 36.86
CA GLY A 201 11.38 -12.37 35.90
C GLY A 201 11.60 -13.61 35.03
N THR A 202 10.82 -14.67 35.19
CA THR A 202 10.80 -15.82 34.26
C THR A 202 9.75 -15.57 33.19
N ASN A 203 10.14 -15.61 31.92
CA ASN A 203 9.23 -15.49 30.78
C ASN A 203 8.93 -16.87 30.19
N GLU A 204 7.66 -17.22 30.09
CA GLU A 204 7.19 -18.42 29.41
C GLU A 204 6.07 -18.10 28.40
N SER A 205 5.99 -18.87 27.32
CA SER A 205 4.88 -18.71 26.37
C SER A 205 3.71 -19.57 26.83
N LEU A 206 2.52 -18.96 27.01
CA LEU A 206 1.29 -19.70 27.31
C LEU A 206 0.72 -20.45 26.11
N GLY A 207 1.14 -20.06 24.90
CA GLY A 207 0.62 -20.64 23.67
C GLY A 207 0.65 -19.64 22.52
N LEU A 208 0.30 -20.18 21.36
CA LEU A 208 0.13 -19.44 20.11
C LEU A 208 -1.33 -19.59 19.69
N PHE A 209 -2.00 -18.48 19.43
CA PHE A 209 -3.44 -18.45 19.20
C PHE A 209 -3.76 -17.81 17.88
N ARG A 210 -4.76 -18.35 17.17
CA ARG A 210 -5.23 -17.84 15.89
C ARG A 210 -6.55 -17.10 16.05
N ILE A 211 -6.69 -16.00 15.33
CA ILE A 211 -7.95 -15.27 15.18
C ILE A 211 -8.11 -14.80 13.73
N ASP A 212 -9.32 -14.93 13.21
CA ASP A 212 -9.69 -14.38 11.91
C ASP A 212 -10.35 -13.02 12.13
N MET A 213 -9.65 -11.96 11.72
CA MET A 213 -10.00 -10.59 12.08
C MET A 213 -10.64 -9.87 10.91
N VAL A 214 -11.85 -9.34 11.08
CA VAL A 214 -12.49 -8.54 10.01
C VAL A 214 -11.95 -7.11 10.01
N PRO A 215 -11.94 -6.41 8.85
CA PRO A 215 -11.56 -5.00 8.78
C PRO A 215 -12.36 -4.15 9.78
N ARG A 216 -11.66 -3.34 10.58
CA ARG A 216 -12.21 -2.50 11.66
C ARG A 216 -12.88 -3.29 12.79
N GLY A 217 -12.63 -4.60 12.87
CA GLY A 217 -12.97 -5.42 14.03
C GLY A 217 -12.16 -5.01 15.26
N GLU A 218 -12.69 -5.26 16.45
CA GLU A 218 -12.01 -5.03 17.73
C GLU A 218 -12.06 -6.31 18.54
N TYR A 219 -10.89 -6.76 18.99
CA TYR A 219 -10.72 -8.05 19.63
C TYR A 219 -9.90 -7.93 20.91
N SER A 220 -10.21 -8.75 21.90
CA SER A 220 -9.50 -8.80 23.18
C SER A 220 -9.02 -10.22 23.46
N PHE A 221 -7.72 -10.39 23.74
CA PHE A 221 -7.23 -11.58 24.43
C PHE A 221 -7.44 -11.37 25.93
N VAL A 222 -8.10 -12.30 26.60
CA VAL A 222 -8.44 -12.21 28.03
C VAL A 222 -7.75 -13.36 28.76
N ILE A 223 -6.91 -13.04 29.74
CA ILE A 223 -6.25 -14.06 30.56
C ILE A 223 -7.15 -14.38 31.73
N VAL A 224 -7.72 -15.58 31.75
CA VAL A 224 -8.62 -16.08 32.81
C VAL A 224 -7.91 -17.11 33.68
N LYS A 225 -8.48 -17.39 34.86
CA LYS A 225 -8.03 -18.48 35.71
C LYS A 225 -8.82 -19.75 35.37
N ASP A 226 -8.16 -20.83 35.02
CA ASP A 226 -8.86 -22.10 34.77
C ASP A 226 -9.33 -22.76 36.09
N GLN A 227 -10.07 -23.86 35.99
CA GLN A 227 -10.55 -24.60 37.17
C GLN A 227 -9.42 -25.21 38.01
N SER A 228 -8.23 -25.37 37.45
CA SER A 228 -7.03 -25.84 38.14
C SER A 228 -6.24 -24.71 38.81
N GLY A 229 -6.63 -23.46 38.55
CA GLY A 229 -5.97 -22.26 39.06
C GLY A 229 -4.84 -21.71 38.18
N ASN A 230 -4.63 -22.26 36.98
CA ASN A 230 -3.60 -21.83 36.03
C ASN A 230 -4.12 -20.74 35.08
N PRO A 231 -3.24 -19.94 34.47
CA PRO A 231 -3.65 -18.99 33.44
C PRO A 231 -4.13 -19.71 32.18
N ALA A 232 -5.28 -19.31 31.64
CA ALA A 232 -5.81 -19.74 30.36
C ALA A 232 -6.16 -18.53 29.49
N VAL A 233 -6.05 -18.69 28.17
CA VAL A 233 -6.23 -17.60 27.21
C VAL A 233 -7.59 -17.73 26.53
N TYR A 234 -8.40 -16.68 26.64
CA TYR A 234 -9.69 -16.54 25.98
C TYR A 234 -9.60 -15.44 24.92
N ALA A 235 -10.45 -15.51 23.91
CA ALA A 235 -10.65 -14.46 22.92
C ALA A 235 -12.05 -13.87 23.05
N LEU A 236 -12.14 -12.56 22.83
CA LEU A 236 -13.37 -11.80 22.79
C LEU A 236 -13.46 -11.03 21.47
N ASP A 237 -14.49 -11.27 20.68
CA ASP A 237 -14.93 -10.32 19.64
C ASP A 237 -15.78 -9.24 20.30
N GLU A 238 -15.25 -8.02 20.43
CA GLU A 238 -15.89 -6.93 21.14
C GLU A 238 -17.11 -6.36 20.39
N LYS A 239 -17.28 -6.70 19.11
CA LYS A 239 -18.37 -6.18 18.26
C LYS A 239 -19.45 -7.21 17.96
N SER A 240 -19.15 -8.48 18.11
CA SER A 240 -20.15 -9.54 17.96
C SER A 240 -21.24 -9.41 19.04
N PRO A 241 -22.54 -9.53 18.70
CA PRO A 241 -23.62 -9.48 19.69
C PRO A 241 -23.85 -10.82 20.41
N SER A 242 -23.25 -11.91 19.93
CA SER A 242 -23.52 -13.26 20.41
C SER A 242 -22.88 -13.55 21.77
N ALA A 243 -23.51 -14.37 22.61
CA ALA A 243 -22.91 -14.89 23.84
C ALA A 243 -21.62 -15.71 23.59
N ASN A 244 -21.47 -16.29 22.39
CA ASN A 244 -20.29 -17.03 21.97
C ASN A 244 -19.12 -16.14 21.52
N ALA A 245 -19.26 -14.81 21.56
CA ALA A 245 -18.18 -13.90 21.23
C ALA A 245 -17.00 -14.01 22.22
N PHE A 246 -17.24 -14.53 23.44
CA PHE A 246 -16.23 -14.80 24.45
C PHE A 246 -16.07 -16.31 24.63
N GLY A 247 -14.85 -16.83 24.50
CA GLY A 247 -14.55 -18.23 24.73
C GLY A 247 -13.05 -18.53 24.68
N PRO A 248 -12.64 -19.79 24.90
CA PRO A 248 -11.24 -20.20 24.79
C PRO A 248 -10.64 -19.78 23.44
N ALA A 249 -9.45 -19.19 23.47
CA ALA A 249 -8.77 -18.81 22.25
C ALA A 249 -8.36 -20.06 21.46
N LEU A 250 -8.43 -19.99 20.13
CA LEU A 250 -8.09 -21.12 19.26
C LEU A 250 -6.58 -21.29 19.21
N GLU A 251 -6.07 -22.32 19.90
CA GLU A 251 -4.64 -22.63 19.93
C GLU A 251 -4.16 -23.23 18.60
N VAL A 252 -2.97 -22.80 18.16
CA VAL A 252 -2.27 -23.33 16.99
C VAL A 252 -1.28 -24.39 17.45
N GLN A 253 -1.62 -25.65 17.20
CA GLN A 253 -0.80 -26.81 17.56
C GLN A 253 0.40 -26.99 16.60
N ALA A 254 0.20 -26.75 15.31
CA ALA A 254 1.24 -26.85 14.30
C ALA A 254 2.08 -25.57 14.27
N LYS A 255 3.25 -25.63 14.91
CA LYS A 255 4.22 -24.53 14.95
C LYS A 255 5.22 -24.66 13.81
N THR A 256 4.73 -24.80 12.59
CA THR A 256 5.57 -24.99 11.40
C THR A 256 5.45 -23.81 10.45
N THR A 257 6.46 -23.61 9.62
CA THR A 257 6.50 -22.58 8.57
C THR A 257 7.21 -23.16 7.37
N ASN A 258 6.87 -22.69 6.17
CA ASN A 258 7.48 -23.21 4.96
C ASN A 258 8.47 -22.21 4.39
N ILE A 259 9.65 -22.68 4.00
CA ILE A 259 10.66 -21.85 3.34
C ILE A 259 11.08 -22.54 2.05
N ARG A 260 11.01 -21.80 0.94
CA ARG A 260 11.72 -22.14 -0.30
C ARG A 260 12.89 -21.19 -0.50
N THR A 261 13.87 -21.62 -1.26
CA THR A 261 15.05 -20.85 -1.63
C THR A 261 15.05 -20.51 -3.11
N ILE A 262 15.44 -19.28 -3.43
CA ILE A 262 15.69 -18.82 -4.79
C ILE A 262 17.12 -18.29 -4.83
N ASN A 263 18.00 -19.02 -5.51
CA ASN A 263 19.42 -18.70 -5.50
C ASN A 263 19.86 -17.97 -6.76
N PHE A 264 20.45 -16.79 -6.61
CA PHE A 264 21.16 -16.04 -7.65
C PHE A 264 22.66 -15.92 -7.36
N SER A 265 23.12 -16.42 -6.21
CA SER A 265 24.53 -16.43 -5.82
C SER A 265 25.27 -17.52 -6.58
N SER A 266 26.47 -17.16 -7.04
CA SER A 266 27.42 -18.08 -7.66
C SER A 266 28.30 -18.84 -6.65
N LYS A 267 28.15 -18.55 -5.35
CA LYS A 267 28.98 -19.11 -4.27
C LYS A 267 28.45 -20.48 -3.81
N THR A 268 29.37 -21.28 -3.26
CA THR A 268 29.05 -22.53 -2.57
C THR A 268 28.93 -22.27 -1.07
N PHE A 269 27.76 -22.52 -0.50
CA PHE A 269 27.47 -22.35 0.93
C PHE A 269 26.23 -23.15 1.31
N ASP A 270 26.04 -23.36 2.60
CA ASP A 270 24.81 -23.93 3.16
C ASP A 270 24.02 -22.84 3.87
N VAL A 271 22.71 -22.97 3.92
CA VAL A 271 21.82 -22.07 4.66
C VAL A 271 21.10 -22.84 5.74
N ASN A 272 21.16 -22.36 6.97
CA ASN A 272 20.49 -22.96 8.13
C ASN A 272 19.49 -21.99 8.75
N LEU A 273 18.32 -22.50 9.16
CA LEU A 273 17.39 -21.85 10.08
C LEU A 273 17.71 -22.36 11.48
N ASP A 274 18.28 -21.49 12.31
CA ASP A 274 18.83 -21.85 13.61
C ASP A 274 19.80 -23.04 13.48
N ALA A 275 19.40 -24.26 13.86
CA ALA A 275 20.21 -25.47 13.70
C ALA A 275 19.80 -26.36 12.51
N ASP A 276 18.66 -26.07 11.87
CA ASP A 276 18.08 -26.90 10.82
C ASP A 276 18.57 -26.44 9.44
N LEU A 277 19.06 -27.37 8.63
CA LEU A 277 19.52 -27.09 7.26
C LEU A 277 18.33 -26.76 6.34
N ILE A 278 18.34 -25.56 5.75
CA ILE A 278 17.35 -25.15 4.73
C ILE A 278 17.74 -25.69 3.36
N VAL A 279 18.98 -25.42 2.96
CA VAL A 279 19.52 -25.85 1.67
C VAL A 279 21.03 -26.01 1.78
N SER A 280 21.58 -27.05 1.15
CA SER A 280 23.02 -27.22 0.99
C SER A 280 23.43 -26.93 -0.44
N SER A 281 24.50 -26.14 -0.60
CA SER A 281 25.10 -25.77 -1.89
C SER A 281 24.05 -25.45 -2.97
N PRO A 282 23.21 -24.42 -2.76
CA PRO A 282 22.05 -24.16 -3.62
C PRO A 282 22.48 -23.96 -5.08
N THR A 283 21.75 -24.59 -6.01
CA THR A 283 22.02 -24.42 -7.45
C THR A 283 21.68 -23.00 -7.86
N LYS A 284 22.59 -22.33 -8.58
CA LYS A 284 22.37 -20.98 -9.10
C LYS A 284 21.19 -20.97 -10.09
N ASP A 285 20.44 -19.88 -10.09
CA ASP A 285 19.26 -19.62 -10.90
C ASP A 285 18.18 -20.70 -10.73
N TYR A 286 17.99 -21.18 -9.50
CA TYR A 286 17.04 -22.25 -9.18
C TYR A 286 16.07 -21.85 -8.07
N ILE A 287 14.82 -22.30 -8.21
CA ILE A 287 13.75 -22.23 -7.22
C ILE A 287 13.56 -23.62 -6.63
N SER A 288 13.79 -23.79 -5.33
CA SER A 288 13.53 -25.04 -4.62
C SER A 288 12.06 -25.19 -4.23
N LYS A 289 11.71 -26.35 -3.66
CA LYS A 289 10.38 -26.59 -3.08
C LYS A 289 10.24 -25.88 -1.75
N TYR A 290 8.99 -25.63 -1.36
CA TYR A 290 8.70 -25.29 0.02
C TYR A 290 8.96 -26.51 0.91
N ASN A 291 9.87 -26.35 1.86
CA ASN A 291 10.12 -27.32 2.92
C ASN A 291 9.59 -26.77 4.23
N GLU A 292 9.06 -27.66 5.06
CA GLU A 292 8.51 -27.33 6.36
C GLU A 292 9.63 -27.27 7.42
N TYR A 293 9.60 -26.23 8.26
CA TYR A 293 10.52 -26.03 9.38
C TYR A 293 9.76 -25.68 10.64
N THR A 294 10.36 -25.92 11.80
CA THR A 294 9.78 -25.50 13.07
C THR A 294 9.90 -23.98 13.23
N ALA A 295 8.76 -23.33 13.42
CA ALA A 295 8.66 -21.94 13.85
C ALA A 295 8.30 -21.89 15.35
N CYS A 296 8.54 -20.74 16.00
CA CYS A 296 8.15 -20.52 17.40
C CYS A 296 8.65 -21.58 18.41
N SER A 297 9.85 -22.14 18.22
CA SER A 297 10.46 -23.12 19.12
C SER A 297 10.90 -22.53 20.48
N GLY A 298 10.90 -21.20 20.61
CA GLY A 298 11.27 -20.50 21.84
C GLY A 298 10.77 -19.05 21.89
N THR A 299 11.29 -18.29 22.87
CA THR A 299 10.99 -16.86 23.08
C THR A 299 11.97 -15.93 22.37
N THR A 300 12.97 -16.46 21.67
CA THR A 300 13.97 -15.71 20.91
C THR A 300 13.58 -15.58 19.44
N ILE A 301 14.09 -14.53 18.79
CA ILE A 301 13.97 -14.37 17.34
C ILE A 301 14.80 -15.44 16.61
N SER A 302 14.27 -16.00 15.52
CA SER A 302 14.99 -17.01 14.72
C SER A 302 16.09 -16.37 13.89
N SER A 303 17.11 -17.16 13.56
CA SER A 303 18.26 -16.76 12.75
C SER A 303 18.38 -17.61 11.48
N ILE A 304 18.61 -16.96 10.34
CA ILE A 304 18.93 -17.63 9.08
C ILE A 304 20.39 -17.31 8.74
N THR A 305 21.23 -18.34 8.74
CA THR A 305 22.69 -18.20 8.58
C THR A 305 23.15 -18.87 7.30
N ALA A 306 23.95 -18.14 6.51
CA ALA A 306 24.65 -18.71 5.36
C ALA A 306 26.10 -18.99 5.76
N VAL A 307 26.57 -20.23 5.59
CA VAL A 307 27.88 -20.70 6.05
C VAL A 307 28.64 -21.42 4.94
N SER A 308 29.94 -21.20 4.85
CA SER A 308 30.85 -21.94 3.96
C SER A 308 31.97 -22.53 4.80
N GLY A 309 31.88 -23.83 5.10
CA GLY A 309 32.77 -24.47 6.07
C GLY A 309 32.57 -23.88 7.47
N SER A 310 33.62 -23.31 8.06
CA SER A 310 33.55 -22.61 9.36
C SER A 310 33.13 -21.14 9.27
N ASP A 311 33.09 -20.58 8.06
CA ASP A 311 32.94 -19.13 7.88
C ASP A 311 31.47 -18.76 7.71
N THR A 312 31.01 -17.80 8.53
CA THR A 312 29.67 -17.23 8.37
C THR A 312 29.70 -16.14 7.30
N LEU A 313 29.02 -16.38 6.18
CA LEU A 313 28.91 -15.44 5.07
C LEU A 313 27.86 -14.36 5.35
N SER A 314 26.76 -14.72 6.01
CA SER A 314 25.75 -13.76 6.48
C SER A 314 24.83 -14.35 7.55
N ASN A 315 24.16 -13.46 8.27
CA ASN A 315 23.17 -13.79 9.29
C ASN A 315 21.98 -12.84 9.16
N LEU A 316 20.76 -13.38 9.20
CA LEU A 316 19.49 -12.66 9.13
C LEU A 316 18.63 -13.06 10.34
N PHE A 317 18.21 -12.08 11.15
CA PHE A 317 17.29 -12.32 12.25
C PHE A 317 15.85 -12.00 11.84
N THR A 318 14.92 -12.89 12.12
CA THR A 318 13.52 -12.75 11.72
C THR A 318 12.57 -13.48 12.67
N SER A 319 11.37 -12.93 12.87
CA SER A 319 10.29 -13.65 13.52
C SER A 319 9.45 -14.32 12.44
N LEU A 320 9.43 -15.65 12.42
CA LEU A 320 8.68 -16.42 11.44
C LEU A 320 7.24 -16.58 11.92
N GLU A 321 6.29 -16.38 11.02
CA GLU A 321 4.90 -16.73 11.27
C GLU A 321 4.68 -18.23 11.00
N VAL A 322 3.78 -18.84 11.77
CA VAL A 322 3.38 -20.24 11.57
C VAL A 322 2.39 -20.37 10.43
N LEU A 323 2.37 -21.52 9.76
CA LEU A 323 1.47 -21.86 8.66
C LEU A 323 1.54 -20.85 7.51
N ARG A 324 2.76 -20.37 7.24
CA ARG A 324 3.06 -19.36 6.24
C ARG A 324 4.20 -19.80 5.34
N ASP A 325 4.15 -19.30 4.11
CA ASP A 325 5.13 -19.61 3.06
C ASP A 325 6.06 -18.41 2.86
N TYR A 326 7.36 -18.64 3.00
CA TYR A 326 8.41 -17.65 2.85
C TYR A 326 9.33 -17.99 1.67
N SER A 327 9.75 -16.96 0.96
CA SER A 327 10.73 -17.07 -0.13
C SER A 327 12.04 -16.43 0.30
N LEU A 328 13.09 -17.24 0.45
CA LEU A 328 14.44 -16.78 0.78
C LEU A 328 15.27 -16.59 -0.50
N TYR A 329 15.62 -15.35 -0.79
CA TYR A 329 16.45 -14.99 -1.93
C TYR A 329 17.91 -14.83 -1.53
N LEU A 330 18.82 -15.36 -2.34
CA LEU A 330 20.25 -15.42 -2.06
C LEU A 330 21.03 -14.73 -3.21
N PHE A 331 21.85 -13.72 -2.89
CA PHE A 331 22.62 -12.94 -3.86
C PHE A 331 24.09 -12.83 -3.47
N ASP A 332 24.95 -12.58 -4.46
CA ASP A 332 26.35 -12.24 -4.21
C ASP A 332 26.50 -10.80 -3.68
N GLU A 333 27.32 -10.62 -2.64
CA GLU A 333 27.71 -9.31 -2.08
C GLU A 333 29.21 -9.31 -1.77
N GLY A 334 30.03 -9.12 -2.81
CA GLY A 334 31.48 -9.27 -2.72
C GLY A 334 31.86 -10.69 -2.30
N ASP A 335 32.59 -10.83 -1.19
CA ASP A 335 32.94 -12.15 -0.63
C ASP A 335 31.81 -12.79 0.18
N LYS A 336 30.72 -12.06 0.47
CA LYS A 336 29.58 -12.50 1.28
C LYS A 336 28.37 -12.90 0.44
N VAL A 337 27.35 -13.45 1.10
CA VAL A 337 26.04 -13.73 0.52
C VAL A 337 25.01 -12.79 1.14
N ARG A 338 24.25 -12.07 0.34
CA ARG A 338 23.10 -11.29 0.81
C ARG A 338 21.85 -12.17 0.83
N GLN A 339 21.29 -12.34 2.01
CA GLN A 339 20.02 -13.01 2.22
C GLN A 339 18.87 -11.99 2.27
N ILE A 340 17.77 -12.27 1.59
CA ILE A 340 16.52 -11.51 1.66
C ILE A 340 15.37 -12.49 1.89
N LEU A 341 14.81 -12.50 3.10
CA LEU A 341 13.58 -13.24 3.38
C LEU A 341 12.38 -12.38 3.01
N ALA A 342 11.65 -12.78 1.97
CA ALA A 342 10.45 -12.09 1.56
C ALA A 342 9.24 -12.66 2.34
N PRO A 343 8.44 -11.82 3.03
CA PRO A 343 7.31 -12.26 3.84
C PRO A 343 6.21 -12.87 2.98
N PRO A 344 5.24 -13.62 3.54
CA PRO A 344 4.14 -14.18 2.78
C PRO A 344 3.32 -13.09 2.07
N PHE A 345 2.71 -13.42 0.92
CA PHE A 345 1.77 -12.51 0.29
C PHE A 345 0.50 -12.42 1.14
N LYS A 346 0.34 -11.30 1.85
CA LYS A 346 -0.89 -10.97 2.58
C LYS A 346 -1.69 -9.96 1.77
N VAL A 347 -2.86 -10.37 1.29
CA VAL A 347 -3.79 -9.52 0.54
C VAL A 347 -5.14 -9.53 1.23
N PHE A 348 -5.74 -8.35 1.32
CA PHE A 348 -7.03 -8.15 1.96
C PHE A 348 -8.15 -8.45 0.96
N GLY A 349 -9.07 -9.34 1.33
CA GLY A 349 -10.17 -9.74 0.45
C GLY A 349 -9.73 -10.63 -0.70
N GLU A 350 -10.67 -10.96 -1.58
CA GLU A 350 -10.33 -11.57 -2.86
C GLU A 350 -9.55 -10.56 -3.70
N ALA A 351 -8.55 -11.01 -4.46
CA ALA A 351 -7.85 -10.12 -5.39
C ALA A 351 -8.77 -9.62 -6.52
N ASP A 352 -10.04 -10.05 -6.56
CA ASP A 352 -11.06 -9.67 -7.53
C ASP A 352 -10.56 -9.76 -8.99
N GLY A 353 -9.80 -10.82 -9.29
CA GLY A 353 -9.23 -11.03 -10.61
C GLY A 353 -8.03 -10.13 -10.94
N LYS A 354 -7.41 -9.50 -9.94
CA LYS A 354 -6.17 -8.70 -10.07
C LYS A 354 -4.94 -9.52 -9.70
N SER A 355 -3.77 -9.01 -10.07
CA SER A 355 -2.48 -9.59 -9.74
C SER A 355 -1.86 -8.88 -8.53
N ILE A 356 -1.19 -9.66 -7.71
CA ILE A 356 -0.55 -9.19 -6.48
C ILE A 356 0.95 -9.14 -6.75
N ILE A 357 1.60 -8.01 -6.48
CA ILE A 357 2.99 -7.80 -6.90
C ILE A 357 3.81 -7.20 -5.77
N ARG A 358 5.00 -7.74 -5.58
CA ARG A 358 6.08 -7.09 -4.84
C ARG A 358 7.34 -7.03 -5.71
N VAL A 359 8.22 -6.13 -5.35
CA VAL A 359 9.51 -5.88 -5.98
C VAL A 359 10.65 -6.11 -4.98
N ILE A 360 11.72 -6.76 -5.44
CA ILE A 360 12.99 -6.92 -4.73
C ILE A 360 14.12 -6.31 -5.57
N ASN A 361 15.01 -5.58 -4.92
CA ASN A 361 16.28 -5.17 -5.50
C ASN A 361 17.42 -6.06 -4.99
N GLY A 362 17.80 -7.05 -5.79
CA GLY A 362 18.93 -7.95 -5.55
C GLY A 362 20.20 -7.54 -6.30
N ASN A 363 20.25 -6.38 -6.95
CA ASN A 363 21.43 -5.91 -7.67
C ASN A 363 22.18 -4.85 -6.84
N PRO A 364 23.42 -5.13 -6.38
CA PRO A 364 24.19 -4.21 -5.54
C PRO A 364 24.67 -2.95 -6.27
N ASP A 365 24.69 -2.94 -7.60
CA ASP A 365 25.17 -1.80 -8.39
C ASP A 365 24.17 -0.63 -8.40
N TYR A 366 22.94 -0.86 -7.93
CA TYR A 366 21.89 0.15 -7.83
C TYR A 366 21.45 0.35 -6.38
N GLU A 367 21.83 1.48 -5.79
CA GLU A 367 21.46 1.83 -4.41
C GLU A 367 19.95 1.79 -4.18
N GLY A 368 19.15 2.13 -5.19
CA GLY A 368 17.71 1.96 -5.16
C GLY A 368 17.10 1.92 -6.56
N ILE A 369 15.95 1.26 -6.70
CA ILE A 369 15.21 1.16 -7.96
C ILE A 369 13.76 1.60 -7.81
N THR A 370 13.18 2.08 -8.90
CA THR A 370 11.74 2.35 -9.04
C THR A 370 11.22 1.50 -10.18
N VAL A 371 10.14 0.77 -9.94
CA VAL A 371 9.51 -0.13 -10.90
C VAL A 371 8.10 0.37 -11.17
N ALA A 372 7.74 0.51 -12.44
CA ALA A 372 6.46 1.06 -12.87
C ALA A 372 5.96 0.37 -14.14
N PHE A 373 4.66 0.39 -14.36
CA PHE A 373 4.08 0.01 -15.64
C PHE A 373 4.25 1.12 -16.67
N GLY A 374 4.60 0.73 -17.89
CA GLY A 374 4.42 1.56 -19.08
C GLY A 374 2.93 1.68 -19.43
N ALA A 375 2.63 2.49 -20.46
CA ALA A 375 1.31 2.60 -21.02
C ALA A 375 0.83 1.23 -21.51
N ARG A 376 -0.34 0.80 -21.00
CA ARG A 376 -0.92 -0.52 -21.30
C ARG A 376 -2.44 -0.50 -21.29
N LYS A 377 -3.02 -1.38 -22.09
CA LYS A 377 -4.42 -1.78 -21.94
C LYS A 377 -4.55 -2.74 -20.76
N VAL A 378 -5.58 -2.57 -19.95
CA VAL A 378 -5.94 -3.51 -18.89
C VAL A 378 -7.30 -4.10 -19.22
N GLU A 379 -7.51 -5.39 -18.90
CA GLU A 379 -8.72 -6.12 -19.33
C GLU A 379 -10.03 -5.50 -18.81
N SER A 380 -9.98 -4.87 -17.63
CA SER A 380 -11.12 -4.35 -16.90
C SER A 380 -11.46 -2.89 -17.20
N ALA A 381 -10.62 -2.17 -17.95
CA ALA A 381 -10.82 -0.74 -18.22
C ALA A 381 -11.04 -0.47 -19.71
N GLU A 382 -11.99 0.43 -19.99
CA GLU A 382 -12.20 0.96 -21.34
C GLU A 382 -11.08 1.93 -21.75
N GLU A 383 -10.37 2.52 -20.78
CA GLU A 383 -9.28 3.48 -20.98
C GLU A 383 -7.90 2.87 -20.68
N LEU A 384 -6.87 3.40 -21.35
CA LEU A 384 -5.48 3.08 -21.05
C LEU A 384 -5.05 3.51 -19.65
N LYS A 385 -4.17 2.71 -19.05
CA LYS A 385 -3.47 3.07 -17.82
C LYS A 385 -2.05 3.55 -18.15
N TYR A 386 -1.63 4.60 -17.47
CA TYR A 386 -0.33 5.24 -17.67
C TYR A 386 0.42 5.42 -16.34
N GLY A 387 1.72 5.15 -16.33
CA GLY A 387 2.64 5.59 -15.27
C GLY A 387 2.36 5.03 -13.87
N GLU A 388 1.61 3.94 -13.77
CA GLU A 388 1.28 3.30 -12.50
C GLU A 388 2.56 2.75 -11.86
N THR A 389 2.90 3.27 -10.68
CA THR A 389 4.14 2.86 -10.00
C THR A 389 3.89 1.64 -9.14
N ILE A 390 4.65 0.57 -9.36
CA ILE A 390 4.57 -0.67 -8.60
C ILE A 390 5.28 -0.49 -7.26
N ALA A 391 6.51 0.01 -7.30
CA ALA A 391 7.32 0.26 -6.11
C ALA A 391 8.34 1.39 -6.33
N ARG A 392 8.61 2.19 -5.31
CA ARG A 392 9.52 3.35 -5.38
C ARG A 392 10.72 3.20 -4.45
N ASN A 393 11.90 3.56 -4.96
CA ASN A 393 13.15 3.64 -4.19
C ASN A 393 13.47 2.39 -3.35
N ILE A 394 13.30 1.21 -3.96
CA ILE A 394 13.58 -0.07 -3.32
C ILE A 394 15.09 -0.26 -3.25
N LYS A 395 15.62 -0.10 -2.04
CA LYS A 395 17.06 -0.19 -1.78
C LYS A 395 17.59 -1.60 -1.99
N PHE A 396 18.88 -1.72 -2.32
CA PHE A 396 19.52 -3.03 -2.42
C PHE A 396 19.30 -3.86 -1.14
N GLY A 397 18.94 -5.12 -1.32
CA GLY A 397 18.70 -6.04 -0.22
C GLY A 397 17.42 -5.77 0.56
N LYS A 398 16.42 -5.11 -0.06
CA LYS A 398 15.09 -4.84 0.51
C LYS A 398 13.97 -5.38 -0.38
N VAL A 399 12.85 -5.69 0.27
CA VAL A 399 11.58 -6.07 -0.34
C VAL A 399 10.63 -4.87 -0.19
N SER A 400 9.90 -4.55 -1.25
CA SER A 400 8.82 -3.55 -1.20
C SER A 400 7.58 -4.08 -0.47
N GLY A 401 6.65 -3.18 -0.16
CA GLY A 401 5.28 -3.58 0.14
C GLY A 401 4.61 -4.28 -1.05
N ILE A 402 3.47 -4.92 -0.80
CA ILE A 402 2.67 -5.57 -1.82
C ILE A 402 1.72 -4.53 -2.44
N GLY A 403 1.61 -4.52 -3.76
CA GLY A 403 0.59 -3.77 -4.49
C GLY A 403 -0.34 -4.71 -5.25
N ILE A 404 -1.57 -4.26 -5.49
CA ILE A 404 -2.61 -5.01 -6.22
C ILE A 404 -2.88 -4.25 -7.53
N PHE A 405 -2.71 -4.94 -8.66
CA PHE A 405 -2.70 -4.32 -9.99
C PHE A 405 -3.53 -5.14 -10.97
N GLU A 406 -4.16 -4.48 -11.94
CA GLU A 406 -4.90 -5.17 -12.99
C GLU A 406 -4.01 -6.17 -13.74
N SER A 407 -4.55 -7.35 -13.99
CA SER A 407 -3.90 -8.42 -14.75
C SER A 407 -3.89 -8.14 -16.26
N GLY A 408 -3.08 -8.91 -17.00
CA GLY A 408 -2.91 -8.81 -18.45
C GLY A 408 -1.47 -8.54 -18.86
N LEU A 409 -1.27 -8.36 -20.18
CA LEU A 409 0.04 -8.04 -20.74
C LEU A 409 0.53 -6.68 -20.23
N SER A 410 1.70 -6.70 -19.60
CA SER A 410 2.18 -5.59 -18.79
C SER A 410 3.60 -5.21 -19.18
N PRO A 411 3.81 -4.02 -19.78
CA PRO A 411 5.13 -3.44 -19.95
C PRO A 411 5.61 -2.94 -18.58
N ILE A 412 6.68 -3.53 -18.05
CA ILE A 412 7.26 -3.18 -16.76
C ILE A 412 8.60 -2.48 -17.03
N THR A 413 8.79 -1.32 -16.43
CA THR A 413 9.98 -0.49 -16.55
C THR A 413 10.70 -0.38 -15.21
N VAL A 414 12.02 -0.37 -15.24
CA VAL A 414 12.88 -0.24 -14.07
C VAL A 414 13.81 0.95 -14.26
N PHE A 415 13.76 1.87 -13.30
CA PHE A 415 14.64 3.03 -13.24
C PHE A 415 15.47 3.02 -11.96
N ALA A 416 16.69 3.53 -12.02
CA ALA A 416 17.45 3.87 -10.84
C ALA A 416 16.72 4.97 -10.06
N ALA A 417 16.68 4.85 -8.73
CA ALA A 417 16.08 5.84 -7.84
C ALA A 417 17.00 7.06 -7.57
N THR A 418 18.06 7.22 -8.36
CA THR A 418 18.95 8.37 -8.35
C THR A 418 18.28 9.61 -8.93
N GLN A 419 18.83 10.79 -8.64
CA GLN A 419 18.47 12.01 -9.36
C GLN A 419 19.65 12.42 -10.25
N PRO A 420 19.48 12.42 -11.59
CA PRO A 420 18.30 12.01 -12.34
C PRO A 420 18.12 10.50 -12.41
N ALA A 421 16.88 10.07 -12.66
CA ALA A 421 16.56 8.68 -12.87
C ALA A 421 17.22 8.16 -14.16
N LYS A 422 17.85 7.00 -14.08
CA LYS A 422 18.44 6.29 -15.23
C LYS A 422 17.58 5.08 -15.54
N TYR A 423 17.21 4.89 -16.81
CA TYR A 423 16.53 3.67 -17.21
C TYR A 423 17.51 2.50 -17.14
N ILE A 424 17.09 1.41 -16.51
CA ILE A 424 17.91 0.21 -16.32
C ILE A 424 17.47 -0.84 -17.34
N THR A 425 16.21 -1.22 -17.31
CA THR A 425 15.63 -2.23 -18.20
C THR A 425 14.12 -2.08 -18.25
N GLY A 426 13.51 -2.76 -19.21
CA GLY A 426 12.08 -2.86 -19.35
C GLY A 426 11.73 -4.16 -20.06
N VAL A 427 10.64 -4.78 -19.64
CA VAL A 427 10.20 -6.07 -20.15
C VAL A 427 8.70 -6.06 -20.40
N ASN A 428 8.21 -7.04 -21.15
CA ASN A 428 6.79 -7.34 -21.23
C ASN A 428 6.52 -8.67 -20.52
N TYR A 429 5.52 -8.67 -19.66
CA TYR A 429 5.10 -9.88 -18.95
C TYR A 429 3.59 -9.96 -18.82
N ASP A 430 3.04 -11.16 -18.96
CA ASP A 430 1.61 -11.42 -18.91
C ASP A 430 1.19 -11.83 -17.48
N LEU A 431 0.72 -10.85 -16.72
CA LEU A 431 0.30 -11.03 -15.33
C LEU A 431 -1.07 -11.72 -15.29
N LYS A 432 -1.18 -12.82 -14.54
CA LYS A 432 -2.43 -13.58 -14.44
C LYS A 432 -3.26 -13.18 -13.22
N LYS A 433 -4.58 -13.31 -13.37
CA LYS A 433 -5.57 -13.07 -12.33
C LYS A 433 -5.31 -13.94 -11.11
N ASP A 434 -5.50 -13.37 -9.93
CA ASP A 434 -5.42 -14.05 -8.63
C ASP A 434 -4.07 -14.75 -8.38
N LYS A 435 -3.01 -14.24 -9.00
CA LYS A 435 -1.64 -14.72 -8.82
C LYS A 435 -0.77 -13.68 -8.14
N SER A 436 0.23 -14.17 -7.43
CA SER A 436 1.19 -13.38 -6.68
C SER A 436 2.56 -13.46 -7.34
N TYR A 437 3.19 -12.30 -7.57
CA TYR A 437 4.43 -12.19 -8.32
C TYR A 437 5.49 -11.41 -7.55
N THR A 438 6.72 -11.91 -7.59
CA THR A 438 7.91 -11.17 -7.17
C THR A 438 8.67 -10.72 -8.40
N ILE A 439 8.70 -9.42 -8.64
CA ILE A 439 9.58 -8.79 -9.63
C ILE A 439 10.96 -8.64 -9.01
N LEU A 440 11.99 -9.10 -9.70
CA LEU A 440 13.36 -9.08 -9.20
C LEU A 440 14.33 -8.53 -10.24
N LEU A 441 15.10 -7.52 -9.81
CA LEU A 441 16.32 -7.09 -10.48
C LEU A 441 17.53 -7.72 -9.76
N TYR A 442 18.41 -8.38 -10.51
CA TYR A 442 19.63 -9.02 -9.98
C TYR A 442 20.84 -8.68 -10.85
N LYS A 443 22.04 -9.10 -10.40
CA LYS A 443 23.29 -8.93 -11.15
C LYS A 443 23.68 -10.27 -11.79
N LYS A 444 23.96 -10.27 -13.08
CA LYS A 444 24.44 -11.45 -13.81
C LYS A 444 25.95 -11.63 -13.63
N ASP A 445 26.47 -12.76 -14.09
CA ASP A 445 27.91 -13.07 -14.04
C ASP A 445 28.77 -12.11 -14.87
N ASP A 446 28.22 -11.60 -15.98
CA ASP A 446 28.89 -10.59 -16.80
C ASP A 446 28.82 -9.17 -16.21
N GLY A 447 28.20 -9.02 -15.03
CA GLY A 447 27.98 -7.76 -14.34
C GLY A 447 26.80 -6.95 -14.85
N SER A 448 26.10 -7.39 -15.91
CA SER A 448 24.91 -6.71 -16.43
C SER A 448 23.69 -6.95 -15.53
N PRO A 449 22.68 -6.06 -15.57
CA PRO A 449 21.43 -6.27 -14.85
C PRO A 449 20.62 -7.43 -15.47
N GLY A 450 20.23 -8.38 -14.64
CA GLY A 450 19.23 -9.41 -14.96
C GLY A 450 17.86 -9.06 -14.40
N PHE A 451 16.80 -9.49 -15.09
CA PHE A 451 15.42 -9.24 -14.69
C PHE A 451 14.60 -10.53 -14.78
N THR A 452 13.85 -10.83 -13.73
CA THR A 452 12.94 -11.99 -13.70
C THR A 452 11.69 -11.68 -12.90
N ILE A 453 10.65 -12.46 -13.14
CA ILE A 453 9.39 -12.44 -12.41
C ILE A 453 9.08 -13.86 -11.97
N ILE A 454 8.95 -14.05 -10.66
CA ILE A 454 8.71 -15.35 -10.04
C ILE A 454 7.29 -15.37 -9.49
N GLU A 455 6.51 -16.37 -9.86
CA GLU A 455 5.17 -16.58 -9.31
C GLU A 455 5.27 -17.29 -7.96
N ASP A 456 4.41 -16.94 -7.02
CA ASP A 456 4.60 -17.34 -5.63
C ASP A 456 4.49 -18.85 -5.38
N ARG A 457 3.79 -19.59 -6.25
CA ARG A 457 3.63 -21.04 -6.18
C ARG A 457 4.62 -21.80 -7.08
N ASP A 458 5.55 -21.10 -7.72
CA ASP A 458 6.60 -21.74 -8.51
C ASP A 458 7.54 -22.60 -7.63
N GLU A 459 7.77 -23.85 -8.00
CA GLU A 459 8.66 -24.74 -7.26
C GLU A 459 9.48 -25.61 -8.21
N ASP A 460 10.65 -26.05 -7.74
CA ASP A 460 11.49 -27.08 -8.37
C ASP A 460 11.79 -26.77 -9.85
N LYS A 461 12.16 -25.53 -10.14
CA LYS A 461 12.39 -25.07 -11.51
C LYS A 461 13.51 -24.05 -11.62
N GLN A 462 14.10 -23.99 -12.82
CA GLN A 462 15.07 -22.96 -13.18
C GLN A 462 14.37 -21.59 -13.27
N VAL A 463 15.03 -20.57 -12.75
CA VAL A 463 14.64 -19.18 -12.91
C VAL A 463 14.81 -18.83 -14.38
N THR A 464 13.76 -18.28 -14.98
CA THR A 464 13.79 -17.82 -16.37
C THR A 464 14.04 -16.31 -16.38
N GLU A 465 15.14 -15.88 -16.98
CA GLU A 465 15.37 -14.47 -17.27
C GLU A 465 14.34 -14.01 -18.33
N ILE A 466 13.76 -12.83 -18.12
CA ILE A 466 12.86 -12.23 -19.10
C ILE A 466 13.68 -11.33 -20.01
N GLU A 467 13.56 -11.54 -21.32
CA GLU A 467 14.27 -10.73 -22.30
C GLU A 467 13.83 -9.25 -22.24
N ALA A 468 14.82 -8.36 -22.23
CA ALA A 468 14.60 -6.92 -22.25
C ALA A 468 13.99 -6.47 -23.59
N GLY A 469 12.93 -5.68 -23.51
CA GLY A 469 12.37 -4.96 -24.65
C GLY A 469 13.03 -3.59 -24.85
N VAL A 470 12.54 -2.87 -25.85
CA VAL A 470 12.95 -1.49 -26.15
C VAL A 470 11.97 -0.51 -25.53
N PHE A 471 12.51 0.47 -24.81
CA PHE A 471 11.74 1.58 -24.27
C PHE A 471 11.32 2.50 -25.42
N VAL A 472 10.01 2.79 -25.49
CA VAL A 472 9.38 3.58 -26.53
C VAL A 472 8.72 4.79 -25.91
N GLN A 473 8.89 5.95 -26.53
CA GLN A 473 8.11 7.14 -26.26
C GLN A 473 7.33 7.51 -27.51
N VAL A 474 6.02 7.69 -27.38
CA VAL A 474 5.15 8.15 -28.47
C VAL A 474 4.66 9.54 -28.14
N VAL A 475 4.84 10.48 -29.06
CA VAL A 475 4.44 11.89 -28.94
C VAL A 475 3.39 12.20 -29.98
N ASN A 476 2.28 12.82 -29.57
CA ASN A 476 1.32 13.35 -30.53
C ASN A 476 1.68 14.77 -30.97
N GLY A 477 2.09 14.92 -32.23
CA GLY A 477 2.32 16.21 -32.88
C GLY A 477 1.34 16.53 -34.02
N VAL A 478 0.28 15.75 -34.23
CA VAL A 478 -0.72 16.01 -35.28
C VAL A 478 -1.50 17.27 -34.94
N ALA A 479 -1.40 18.27 -35.82
CA ALA A 479 -2.04 19.56 -35.65
C ALA A 479 -3.57 19.43 -35.83
N GLY A 480 -4.31 19.78 -34.77
CA GLY A 480 -5.78 19.83 -34.77
C GLY A 480 -6.35 19.90 -33.34
N PRO A 481 -7.64 20.25 -33.16
CA PRO A 481 -8.28 20.22 -31.85
C PRO A 481 -8.56 18.80 -31.31
N GLY A 482 -8.23 17.76 -32.08
CA GLY A 482 -8.53 16.36 -31.77
C GLY A 482 -7.39 15.59 -31.12
N SER A 483 -7.72 14.41 -30.60
CA SER A 483 -6.78 13.36 -30.22
C SER A 483 -6.39 12.51 -31.44
N VAL A 484 -5.27 11.79 -31.34
CA VAL A 484 -4.95 10.71 -32.28
C VAL A 484 -5.10 9.37 -31.57
N ARG A 485 -5.51 8.37 -32.34
CA ARG A 485 -5.58 6.99 -31.89
C ARG A 485 -4.29 6.27 -32.21
N ILE A 486 -3.55 5.86 -31.17
CA ILE A 486 -2.28 5.14 -31.33
C ILE A 486 -2.49 3.66 -30.99
N GLY A 487 -2.10 2.77 -31.90
CA GLY A 487 -2.03 1.33 -31.67
C GLY A 487 -0.60 0.80 -31.68
N ILE A 488 -0.29 -0.02 -30.68
CA ILE A 488 0.90 -0.87 -30.59
C ILE A 488 0.41 -2.22 -30.04
N GLU A 489 -0.22 -3.02 -30.89
CA GLU A 489 -0.86 -4.26 -30.47
C GLU A 489 0.18 -5.33 -30.07
N PRO A 490 -0.11 -6.18 -29.07
CA PRO A 490 -1.31 -6.21 -28.23
C PRO A 490 -1.25 -5.31 -26.97
N LEU A 491 -0.20 -4.50 -26.80
CA LEU A 491 0.02 -3.70 -25.58
C LEU A 491 -0.92 -2.51 -25.46
N ILE A 492 -1.11 -1.81 -26.58
CA ILE A 492 -1.89 -0.58 -26.68
C ILE A 492 -2.84 -0.76 -27.86
N SER A 493 -4.13 -0.80 -27.58
CA SER A 493 -5.13 -0.95 -28.64
C SER A 493 -5.54 0.40 -29.19
N GLU A 494 -5.51 0.53 -30.51
CA GLU A 494 -5.83 1.78 -31.20
C GLU A 494 -7.26 2.27 -30.90
N SER A 495 -8.21 1.35 -30.76
CA SER A 495 -9.61 1.70 -30.51
C SER A 495 -9.87 2.29 -29.12
N ALA A 496 -8.93 2.13 -28.19
CA ALA A 496 -9.08 2.50 -26.77
C ALA A 496 -8.08 3.58 -26.33
N ASN A 497 -7.30 4.13 -27.26
CA ASN A 497 -6.26 5.10 -26.97
C ASN A 497 -6.56 6.42 -27.66
N GLU A 498 -6.71 7.49 -26.88
CA GLU A 498 -6.76 8.85 -27.41
C GLU A 498 -5.61 9.66 -26.80
N LEU A 499 -4.60 9.94 -27.61
CA LEU A 499 -3.45 10.76 -27.23
C LEU A 499 -3.66 12.19 -27.73
N TYR A 500 -3.85 13.14 -26.82
CA TYR A 500 -4.07 14.55 -27.17
C TYR A 500 -2.79 15.23 -27.66
N TYR A 501 -2.95 16.28 -28.47
CA TYR A 501 -1.84 17.06 -29.02
C TYR A 501 -0.88 17.54 -27.92
N GLY A 502 0.42 17.39 -28.16
CA GLY A 502 1.48 17.77 -27.23
C GLY A 502 1.71 16.81 -26.07
N LEU A 503 0.84 15.81 -25.88
CA LEU A 503 1.03 14.76 -24.88
C LEU A 503 1.90 13.63 -25.41
N ASN A 504 2.44 12.85 -24.47
CA ASN A 504 3.21 11.66 -24.76
C ASN A 504 2.76 10.48 -23.90
N LEU A 505 3.11 9.29 -24.35
CA LEU A 505 3.07 8.07 -23.56
C LEU A 505 4.41 7.34 -23.68
N ALA A 506 4.71 6.48 -22.71
CA ALA A 506 5.91 5.65 -22.73
C ALA A 506 5.57 4.19 -22.41
N THR A 507 6.17 3.26 -23.13
CA THR A 507 5.94 1.82 -22.97
C THR A 507 7.18 1.00 -23.33
N VAL A 508 7.08 -0.33 -23.28
CA VAL A 508 8.15 -1.24 -23.67
C VAL A 508 7.62 -2.16 -24.76
N ILE A 509 8.33 -2.29 -25.87
CA ILE A 509 7.96 -3.21 -26.97
C ILE A 509 9.01 -4.32 -27.11
N PRO A 510 8.62 -5.53 -27.51
CA PRO A 510 9.58 -6.61 -27.76
C PRO A 510 10.50 -6.28 -28.94
N ILE A 511 11.67 -6.94 -28.97
CA ILE A 511 12.60 -6.90 -30.10
C ILE A 511 11.98 -7.63 -31.31
N GLY A 512 12.27 -7.15 -32.51
CA GLY A 512 11.72 -7.70 -33.76
C GLY A 512 10.75 -6.75 -34.46
N SER A 513 9.99 -7.25 -35.43
CA SER A 513 9.11 -6.41 -36.24
C SER A 513 7.84 -6.04 -35.46
N THR A 514 7.57 -4.75 -35.32
CA THR A 514 6.38 -4.20 -34.64
C THR A 514 5.65 -3.23 -35.54
N ASP A 515 4.32 -3.30 -35.52
CA ASP A 515 3.45 -2.36 -36.23
C ASP A 515 3.00 -1.25 -35.30
N ILE A 516 3.18 -0.01 -35.74
CA ILE A 516 2.62 1.17 -35.08
C ILE A 516 1.50 1.72 -35.95
N THR A 517 0.32 1.88 -35.36
CA THR A 517 -0.84 2.48 -36.03
C THR A 517 -1.21 3.84 -35.45
N VAL A 518 -1.60 4.75 -36.33
CA VAL A 518 -2.07 6.10 -36.00
C VAL A 518 -3.29 6.42 -36.87
N ASN A 519 -4.47 6.54 -36.27
CA ASN A 519 -5.74 6.76 -36.98
C ASN A 519 -5.94 5.82 -38.20
N GLY A 520 -5.56 4.56 -38.07
CA GLY A 520 -5.62 3.51 -39.09
C GLY A 520 -4.43 3.48 -40.06
N LYS A 521 -3.55 4.48 -40.05
CA LYS A 521 -2.29 4.44 -40.82
C LYS A 521 -1.28 3.58 -40.10
N LYS A 522 -0.56 2.74 -40.85
CA LYS A 522 0.35 1.73 -40.30
C LYS A 522 1.79 1.98 -40.73
N LYS A 523 2.74 1.88 -39.81
CA LYS A 523 4.18 1.84 -40.07
C LYS A 523 4.81 0.66 -39.33
N THR A 524 5.44 -0.23 -40.09
CA THR A 524 6.19 -1.36 -39.53
C THR A 524 7.63 -0.94 -39.27
N ILE A 525 8.16 -1.33 -38.11
CA ILE A 525 9.51 -0.98 -37.66
C ILE A 525 10.16 -2.24 -37.10
N ASP A 526 11.41 -2.50 -37.50
CA ASP A 526 12.22 -3.56 -36.89
C ASP A 526 12.95 -3.02 -35.66
N ILE A 527 12.54 -3.48 -34.49
CA ILE A 527 13.00 -3.01 -33.19
C ILE A 527 14.33 -3.67 -32.84
N GLU A 528 15.37 -2.86 -32.65
CA GLU A 528 16.72 -3.33 -32.36
C GLU A 528 17.03 -3.40 -30.87
N LYS A 529 17.71 -4.48 -30.46
CA LYS A 529 18.17 -4.68 -29.08
C LYS A 529 19.08 -3.55 -28.62
N GLY A 530 18.85 -3.04 -27.41
CA GLY A 530 19.69 -2.03 -26.77
C GLY A 530 19.37 -0.58 -27.16
N LYS A 531 18.58 -0.35 -28.22
CA LYS A 531 18.16 1.00 -28.65
C LYS A 531 17.03 1.56 -27.78
N ARG A 532 16.69 2.83 -28.05
CA ARG A 532 15.48 3.54 -27.61
C ARG A 532 14.70 3.97 -28.84
N LEU A 533 13.38 3.91 -28.78
CA LEU A 533 12.52 4.33 -29.89
C LEU A 533 11.74 5.59 -29.52
N LEU A 534 11.91 6.64 -30.32
CA LEU A 534 11.03 7.80 -30.32
C LEU A 534 10.09 7.71 -31.53
N VAL A 535 8.79 7.79 -31.26
CA VAL A 535 7.74 7.87 -32.28
C VAL A 535 7.08 9.22 -32.17
N VAL A 536 7.00 9.95 -33.28
CA VAL A 536 6.34 11.25 -33.34
C VAL A 536 5.28 11.20 -34.42
N THR A 537 4.03 11.44 -34.04
CA THR A 537 2.98 11.65 -35.03
C THR A 537 3.04 13.10 -35.50
N SER A 538 2.89 13.34 -36.80
CA SER A 538 2.92 14.68 -37.40
C SER A 538 1.85 14.84 -38.48
N GLY A 539 1.69 16.07 -38.98
CA GLY A 539 0.72 16.40 -40.02
C GLY A 539 -0.59 16.94 -39.45
N THR A 540 -1.68 16.72 -40.17
CA THR A 540 -3.03 17.17 -39.81
C THR A 540 -4.00 16.00 -39.76
N THR A 541 -5.18 16.20 -39.17
CA THR A 541 -6.24 15.18 -39.18
C THR A 541 -6.56 14.73 -40.61
N GLY A 542 -6.38 13.44 -40.89
CA GLY A 542 -6.53 12.82 -42.22
C GLY A 542 -5.24 12.73 -43.06
N ASP A 543 -4.21 13.53 -42.76
CA ASP A 543 -2.87 13.40 -43.36
C ASP A 543 -1.76 13.15 -42.32
N GLU A 544 -2.06 12.31 -41.33
CA GLU A 544 -1.09 11.93 -40.29
C GLU A 544 0.13 11.21 -40.90
N LYS A 545 1.32 11.51 -40.38
CA LYS A 545 2.57 10.79 -40.65
C LYS A 545 3.12 10.19 -39.36
N ILE A 546 3.88 9.10 -39.49
CA ILE A 546 4.51 8.40 -38.36
C ILE A 546 6.03 8.51 -38.54
N LEU A 547 6.66 9.37 -37.75
CA LEU A 547 8.11 9.57 -37.71
C LEU A 547 8.71 8.69 -36.62
N THR A 548 9.85 8.07 -36.88
CA THR A 548 10.39 7.01 -36.02
C THR A 548 11.90 7.06 -35.95
N TYR A 549 12.45 7.13 -34.74
CA TYR A 549 13.89 7.26 -34.52
C TYR A 549 14.36 6.24 -33.51
N GLN A 550 15.25 5.33 -33.93
CA GLN A 550 15.94 4.40 -33.04
C GLN A 550 17.35 4.91 -32.76
N THR A 551 17.66 5.13 -31.49
CA THR A 551 18.95 5.69 -31.08
C THR A 551 19.56 4.91 -29.92
N ASP A 552 20.89 4.93 -29.84
CA ASP A 552 21.58 4.42 -28.66
C ASP A 552 21.19 5.23 -27.42
N PRO A 553 21.23 4.63 -26.22
CA PRO A 553 21.06 5.37 -24.97
C PRO A 553 22.06 6.51 -24.89
N ILE A 554 21.59 7.69 -24.51
CA ILE A 554 22.44 8.88 -24.45
C ILE A 554 23.20 8.91 -23.12
N ASP A 555 24.53 8.93 -23.18
CA ASP A 555 25.38 9.10 -22.00
C ASP A 555 25.09 10.40 -21.26
N LYS A 556 25.05 10.32 -19.92
CA LYS A 556 24.72 11.44 -19.04
C LYS A 556 25.95 11.88 -18.24
N TYR A 557 26.08 13.19 -18.02
CA TYR A 557 27.18 13.80 -17.29
C TYR A 557 26.67 14.79 -16.25
N ASP A 558 27.31 14.83 -15.08
CA ASP A 558 26.81 15.61 -13.94
C ASP A 558 26.87 17.13 -14.15
N ASN A 559 27.73 17.62 -15.04
CA ASN A 559 28.00 19.05 -15.24
C ASN A 559 27.46 19.62 -16.57
N MET A 560 26.57 18.88 -17.26
CA MET A 560 25.94 19.34 -18.49
C MET A 560 24.60 18.64 -18.73
N TYR A 561 23.79 19.21 -19.61
CA TYR A 561 22.72 18.46 -20.27
C TYR A 561 23.00 18.32 -21.76
N LYS A 562 22.37 17.32 -22.35
CA LYS A 562 22.41 17.07 -23.79
C LYS A 562 21.07 17.43 -24.42
N ILE A 563 21.08 18.08 -25.57
CA ILE A 563 19.86 18.50 -26.25
C ILE A 563 19.99 18.29 -27.76
N ARG A 564 18.92 17.81 -28.40
CA ARG A 564 18.78 17.77 -29.85
C ARG A 564 17.39 18.23 -30.25
N PHE A 565 17.21 18.50 -31.54
CA PHE A 565 16.01 19.10 -32.09
C PHE A 565 15.46 18.23 -33.22
N LEU A 566 14.14 18.20 -33.34
CA LEU A 566 13.41 17.54 -34.42
C LEU A 566 12.42 18.53 -35.03
N ASP A 567 12.42 18.64 -36.36
CA ASP A 567 11.30 19.25 -37.09
C ASP A 567 10.27 18.18 -37.48
N ALA A 568 9.10 18.24 -36.85
CA ALA A 568 7.94 17.41 -37.15
C ALA A 568 6.80 18.23 -37.77
N SER A 569 7.02 19.49 -38.15
CA SER A 569 6.00 20.32 -38.77
C SER A 569 5.93 20.06 -40.28
N THR A 570 4.76 19.68 -40.80
CA THR A 570 4.64 19.29 -42.22
C THR A 570 4.59 20.47 -43.19
N GLU A 571 4.35 21.69 -42.70
CA GLU A 571 4.28 22.91 -43.54
C GLU A 571 5.63 23.60 -43.70
N ILE A 572 6.54 23.44 -42.74
CA ILE A 572 7.86 24.07 -42.76
C ILE A 572 8.87 23.03 -43.22
N GLY A 573 9.60 23.34 -44.30
CA GLY A 573 10.57 22.40 -44.84
C GLY A 573 11.85 22.29 -44.02
N ARG A 574 12.23 23.37 -43.32
CA ARG A 574 13.44 23.46 -42.49
C ARG A 574 13.33 24.50 -41.38
N ILE A 575 13.99 24.26 -40.24
CA ILE A 575 14.08 25.19 -39.10
C ILE A 575 15.51 25.43 -38.62
N THR A 576 15.71 26.58 -37.97
CA THR A 576 16.90 26.91 -37.19
C THR A 576 16.53 27.27 -35.75
N VAL A 577 17.24 26.73 -34.77
CA VAL A 577 16.98 26.95 -33.33
C VAL A 577 18.14 27.69 -32.68
N SER A 578 17.83 28.76 -31.94
CA SER A 578 18.81 29.60 -31.23
C SER A 578 18.42 29.85 -29.77
N ARG A 579 19.43 30.16 -28.93
CA ARG A 579 19.22 30.64 -27.54
C ARG A 579 18.97 32.14 -27.45
N PHE A 580 19.26 32.85 -28.53
CA PHE A 580 19.26 34.29 -28.59
C PHE A 580 18.27 34.74 -29.66
N ASN A 581 17.68 35.92 -29.46
CA ASN A 581 16.93 36.55 -30.53
C ASN A 581 17.90 36.93 -31.66
N LEU A 582 17.84 36.20 -32.78
CA LEU A 582 18.75 36.41 -33.92
C LEU A 582 18.44 37.70 -34.68
N VAL A 583 17.24 38.26 -34.53
CA VAL A 583 16.90 39.59 -35.08
C VAL A 583 17.70 40.67 -34.37
N ASP A 584 17.80 40.60 -33.04
CA ASP A 584 18.55 41.55 -32.22
C ASP A 584 20.06 41.24 -32.20
N CYS A 585 20.42 39.98 -32.43
CA CYS A 585 21.81 39.51 -32.45
C CYS A 585 22.07 38.50 -33.59
N PRO A 586 22.25 38.96 -34.84
CA PRO A 586 22.48 38.07 -35.98
C PRO A 586 23.77 37.23 -35.89
N ALA A 587 24.74 37.69 -35.10
CA ALA A 587 26.01 36.99 -34.89
C ALA A 587 26.00 36.04 -33.68
N CYS A 588 24.87 35.91 -32.97
CA CYS A 588 24.78 35.05 -31.80
C CYS A 588 24.84 33.56 -32.16
N PRO A 589 25.35 32.70 -31.26
CA PRO A 589 25.44 31.26 -31.51
C PRO A 589 24.08 30.60 -31.76
N ILE A 590 24.02 29.84 -32.86
CA ILE A 590 22.90 28.97 -33.22
C ILE A 590 23.10 27.60 -32.53
N LEU A 591 22.03 27.03 -31.98
CA LEU A 591 22.08 25.69 -31.38
C LEU A 591 21.97 24.59 -32.42
N ALA A 592 21.05 24.73 -33.37
CA ALA A 592 20.93 23.80 -34.47
C ALA A 592 20.44 24.55 -35.69
N ASN A 593 21.12 24.35 -36.82
CA ASN A 593 20.88 25.11 -38.03
C ASN A 593 20.33 24.21 -39.12
N ASN A 594 19.34 24.70 -39.86
CA ASN A 594 18.88 24.11 -41.12
C ASN A 594 18.40 22.65 -41.01
N ILE A 595 17.75 22.31 -39.89
CA ILE A 595 17.16 20.99 -39.64
C ILE A 595 15.99 20.79 -40.58
N ALA A 596 15.98 19.75 -41.43
CA ALA A 596 14.86 19.48 -42.31
C ALA A 596 13.70 18.76 -41.59
N TYR A 597 12.51 18.82 -42.19
CA TYR A 597 11.39 17.96 -41.80
C TYR A 597 11.82 16.48 -41.74
N ASP A 598 11.42 15.78 -40.68
CA ASP A 598 11.79 14.38 -40.40
C ASP A 598 13.30 14.17 -40.15
N GLU A 599 14.02 15.22 -39.75
CA GLU A 599 15.44 15.15 -39.41
C GLU A 599 15.69 15.43 -37.93
N LEU A 600 16.42 14.53 -37.27
CA LEU A 600 17.00 14.79 -35.96
C LEU A 600 18.32 15.55 -36.12
N SER A 601 18.44 16.68 -35.41
CA SER A 601 19.71 17.37 -35.30
C SER A 601 20.74 16.51 -34.56
N PHE A 602 22.01 16.84 -34.75
CA PHE A 602 23.06 16.33 -33.89
C PHE A 602 22.85 16.77 -32.44
N LEU A 603 23.44 16.01 -31.52
CA LEU A 603 23.30 16.21 -30.11
C LEU A 603 24.29 17.27 -29.61
N GLN A 604 23.76 18.28 -28.92
CA GLN A 604 24.49 19.42 -28.38
C GLN A 604 24.74 19.25 -26.88
N GLU A 605 25.92 19.63 -26.43
CA GLU A 605 26.28 19.66 -25.01
C GLU A 605 26.16 21.08 -24.47
N VAL A 606 25.39 21.25 -23.39
CA VAL A 606 25.21 22.56 -22.76
C VAL A 606 25.69 22.50 -21.31
N ARG A 607 26.75 23.25 -21.02
CA ARG A 607 27.45 23.30 -19.72
C ARG A 607 27.05 24.48 -18.84
N SER A 608 26.21 25.38 -19.32
CA SER A 608 25.77 26.54 -18.54
C SER A 608 24.40 26.30 -17.91
N GLU A 609 24.35 26.45 -16.59
CA GLU A 609 23.12 26.44 -15.82
C GLU A 609 22.40 27.76 -16.10
N ALA A 610 21.46 27.74 -17.03
CA ALA A 610 20.62 28.88 -17.32
C ALA A 610 19.25 28.39 -17.74
N LYS A 611 18.23 29.10 -17.26
CA LYS A 611 16.98 29.26 -18.01
C LYS A 611 17.35 29.57 -19.46
N ILE A 612 16.91 28.73 -20.37
CA ILE A 612 17.18 28.88 -21.80
C ILE A 612 15.89 29.32 -22.47
N SER A 613 15.95 30.41 -23.23
CA SER A 613 14.91 30.68 -24.22
C SER A 613 15.28 29.95 -25.51
N LEU A 614 14.30 29.35 -26.17
CA LEU A 614 14.45 28.72 -27.48
C LEU A 614 13.66 29.54 -28.50
N PHE A 615 14.34 29.97 -29.55
CA PHE A 615 13.76 30.68 -30.68
C PHE A 615 13.88 29.79 -31.93
N VAL A 616 12.75 29.52 -32.59
CA VAL A 616 12.69 28.71 -33.81
C VAL A 616 12.42 29.62 -35.01
N TYR A 617 13.33 29.62 -35.98
CA TYR A 617 13.34 30.54 -37.12
C TYR A 617 13.29 29.82 -38.46
N ASN A 618 12.88 30.58 -39.49
CA ASN A 618 13.23 30.31 -40.88
C ASN A 618 14.75 30.39 -41.06
N PRO A 619 15.41 29.34 -41.59
CA PRO A 619 16.85 29.34 -41.84
C PRO A 619 17.31 30.31 -42.94
N GLU A 620 16.42 30.79 -43.82
CA GLU A 620 16.82 31.63 -44.97
C GLU A 620 17.07 33.09 -44.59
N ASP A 621 16.23 33.66 -43.72
CA ASP A 621 16.25 35.10 -43.42
C ASP A 621 16.42 35.44 -41.93
N PHE A 622 16.25 34.47 -41.02
CA PHE A 622 16.17 34.65 -39.57
C PHE A 622 15.18 35.72 -39.07
N ALA A 623 14.36 36.27 -39.97
CA ALA A 623 13.34 37.26 -39.69
C ALA A 623 11.99 36.58 -39.41
N GLY A 624 11.74 35.43 -40.04
CA GLY A 624 10.58 34.59 -39.75
C GLY A 624 10.74 33.81 -38.46
N LEU A 625 10.33 34.39 -37.32
CA LEU A 625 10.21 33.66 -36.05
C LEU A 625 8.94 32.80 -36.08
N TYR A 626 9.09 31.48 -36.03
CA TYR A 626 7.96 30.54 -36.02
C TYR A 626 7.39 30.31 -34.62
N HIS A 627 8.26 30.18 -33.62
CA HIS A 627 7.85 29.94 -32.23
C HIS A 627 8.94 30.35 -31.24
N ARG A 628 8.53 30.70 -30.02
CA ARG A 628 9.43 31.06 -28.92
C ARG A 628 8.98 30.38 -27.64
N VAL A 629 9.93 29.74 -26.95
CA VAL A 629 9.75 29.24 -25.58
C VAL A 629 10.69 30.00 -24.67
N ASP A 630 10.16 30.67 -23.65
CA ASP A 630 10.97 31.41 -22.69
C ASP A 630 11.27 30.62 -21.42
N ASP A 631 12.39 30.94 -20.80
CA ASP A 631 12.72 30.53 -19.43
C ASP A 631 12.70 29.02 -19.15
N LEU A 632 12.97 28.20 -20.17
CA LEU A 632 12.96 26.75 -20.06
C LEU A 632 14.04 26.30 -19.06
N LYS A 633 13.64 25.48 -18.08
CA LYS A 633 14.55 24.90 -17.10
C LYS A 633 14.90 23.46 -17.49
N LEU A 634 16.08 23.29 -18.08
CA LEU A 634 16.67 21.98 -18.36
C LEU A 634 17.71 21.67 -17.29
N ASN A 635 17.54 20.53 -16.61
CA ASN A 635 18.48 20.11 -15.57
C ASN A 635 19.67 19.37 -16.18
N PHE A 636 20.85 19.55 -15.60
CA PHE A 636 22.04 18.75 -15.88
C PHE A 636 21.80 17.25 -15.65
N ASN A 637 22.71 16.43 -16.19
CA ASN A 637 22.68 14.98 -16.13
C ASN A 637 21.47 14.36 -16.85
N LYS A 638 20.82 15.14 -17.74
CA LYS A 638 19.69 14.70 -18.57
C LYS A 638 19.95 14.94 -20.04
N ALA A 639 19.25 14.18 -20.88
CA ALA A 639 19.20 14.35 -22.32
C ALA A 639 17.78 14.68 -22.75
N TYR A 640 17.63 15.57 -23.73
CA TYR A 640 16.33 16.03 -24.21
C TYR A 640 16.27 16.04 -25.74
N THR A 641 15.11 15.66 -26.27
CA THR A 641 14.71 15.96 -27.64
C THR A 641 13.61 16.99 -27.63
N VAL A 642 13.85 18.09 -28.33
CA VAL A 642 12.93 19.20 -28.52
C VAL A 642 12.26 19.02 -29.88
N ILE A 643 10.97 18.75 -29.87
CA ILE A 643 10.18 18.44 -31.07
C ILE A 643 9.39 19.69 -31.43
N PHE A 644 9.71 20.30 -32.56
CA PHE A 644 8.94 21.37 -33.16
C PHE A 644 7.82 20.77 -34.01
N THR A 645 6.57 21.13 -33.74
CA THR A 645 5.39 20.55 -34.41
C THR A 645 4.27 21.59 -34.51
N GLY A 646 3.15 21.21 -35.11
CA GLY A 646 2.01 22.09 -35.35
C GLY A 646 1.95 22.60 -36.78
N ASN A 647 1.03 23.53 -37.03
CA ASN A 647 0.81 24.10 -38.35
C ASN A 647 0.23 25.52 -38.27
N SER A 648 0.29 26.29 -39.35
CA SER A 648 -0.23 27.65 -39.37
C SER A 648 -1.75 27.74 -39.14
N SER A 649 -2.50 26.69 -39.50
CA SER A 649 -3.97 26.66 -39.35
C SER A 649 -4.47 26.59 -37.90
N LEU A 650 -3.63 26.15 -36.96
CA LEU A 650 -3.92 26.14 -35.52
C LEU A 650 -3.75 27.52 -34.86
N GLY A 651 -3.06 28.44 -35.55
CA GLY A 651 -2.79 29.77 -35.06
C GLY A 651 -3.99 30.68 -35.31
N ASN A 652 -4.73 31.01 -34.26
CA ASN A 652 -5.51 32.23 -34.21
C ASN A 652 -4.75 33.18 -33.33
N ASN A 653 -4.08 34.21 -33.87
CA ASN A 653 -3.73 35.34 -33.02
C ASN A 653 -3.71 36.68 -33.75
N THR A 654 -4.69 37.49 -33.38
CA THR A 654 -4.71 38.95 -33.42
C THR A 654 -3.89 39.56 -32.27
N ASP A 655 -2.98 38.81 -31.67
CA ASP A 655 -2.21 39.18 -30.48
C ASP A 655 -0.91 39.88 -30.91
N SER A 656 -0.58 41.01 -30.28
CA SER A 656 0.44 41.96 -30.75
C SER A 656 1.87 41.41 -30.72
N ASP A 657 2.07 40.27 -30.07
CA ASP A 657 3.39 39.77 -29.70
C ASP A 657 3.87 38.64 -30.64
N ASN A 658 3.03 38.19 -31.58
CA ASN A 658 3.38 37.25 -32.68
C ASN A 658 4.05 35.93 -32.21
N THR A 659 3.83 35.51 -30.97
CA THR A 659 4.59 34.42 -30.32
C THR A 659 4.06 33.01 -30.61
N ASN A 660 2.86 32.87 -31.21
CA ASN A 660 2.25 31.55 -31.41
C ASN A 660 1.49 31.43 -32.75
N ASN A 661 2.23 31.21 -33.83
CA ASN A 661 1.72 31.07 -35.20
C ASN A 661 1.10 29.68 -35.48
N GLY A 662 0.49 29.03 -34.48
CA GLY A 662 -0.06 27.67 -34.60
C GLY A 662 0.96 26.52 -34.46
N TYR A 663 2.22 26.85 -34.20
CA TYR A 663 3.29 25.89 -33.92
C TYR A 663 3.49 25.70 -32.41
N SER A 664 4.10 24.59 -32.02
CA SER A 664 4.41 24.30 -30.62
C SER A 664 5.71 23.53 -30.50
N VAL A 665 6.27 23.55 -29.31
CA VAL A 665 7.45 22.76 -28.94
C VAL A 665 7.07 21.76 -27.86
N VAL A 666 7.33 20.48 -28.12
CA VAL A 666 7.19 19.38 -27.15
C VAL A 666 8.57 18.94 -26.71
N ILE A 667 8.81 18.82 -25.41
CA ILE A 667 10.12 18.44 -24.88
C ILE A 667 10.02 17.07 -24.23
N ILE A 668 10.82 16.13 -24.72
CA ILE A 668 10.89 14.77 -24.22
C ILE A 668 12.25 14.56 -23.56
N GLN A 669 12.24 14.02 -22.35
CA GLN A 669 13.46 13.52 -21.72
C GLN A 669 13.79 12.14 -22.28
N GLU A 670 15.05 11.95 -22.70
CA GLU A 670 15.58 10.67 -23.15
C GLU A 670 16.30 9.91 -22.03
N PHE A 671 16.36 8.58 -22.17
CA PHE A 671 16.67 7.67 -21.07
C PHE A 671 17.79 6.67 -21.28
#